data_AF-A0A5N6L6X7-F1
#
_entry.id   AF-A0A5N6L6X7-F1
#
_cell.length_a   1.000
_cell.length_b   1.000
_cell.length_c   1.000
_cell.angle_alpha   90.00
_cell.angle_beta   90.00
_cell.angle_gamma   90.00
#
_symmetry.space_group_name_H-M   'P 1'
#
loop_
_entity.id
_entity.type
_entity.pdbx_description
1 polymer ?
#
loop_
_entity_poly.entity_id
_entity_poly.type
_entity_poly.pdbx_seq_one_letter_code
_entity_poly.pdbx_strand_id
1 'polypeptide(L)'
;MVTSRNAHINKYALACALLASTNSVLLGYDIGVMSGAVLFIRDNLKISSTKVEILVGSLNVCSLIGSFASGKTSDWIGRRYTIVLAAITFFVGALVMGFATNFGYLMAGRVVAGIGVGYSLMIAPVYTAELSPVMTRGLLTSLPEVFITLGILLGYIVNYALSGLPEHINWRLMVGLAAVPAVGIAVGVLFMPESPRWLVMKRRMDEAQKVLKRTSHSDEEAHLRLVEISKAALAVTTCDTRADNWSGQGVWKELLRPSPALRRVLVAAIGINFFMQASGNDAVVYYTPEVFKAAGIQQRKHLVGVTIIMGLTKTSFVLVSAFFLDKFGRRPLLLLGSIGMAVSLAGLGLGSRFLEHSSHKPTWAIALCVVAVCADVSFFSIGLGPITWVYTSEIFPMRLRAQGSSLAVSVNRLVSGVVSMTFLTISSKITFGGMFFVLSGVMTVATVFFYFFLPETKGKSLEEMGALFEKKDTEGDRLVEGRDRLQVQVADGDRYTVNYREAYGIFACNGILFNHESPRRGENFVTRKITRAVGRIKIGLQSKLFLGNLQASRDWGFAGDYVEAMWLMLQREKPDDYVVATEESHTVEEFLEKAFGYVGLNWKDHVEIDKKYFRPSEVDNLKGDSTKARKVLGWKPKVGFEQLVKMMVDEDIELAKREKVLVDAGYMDAQQQP
;
A
#
# COMPACT_ATOMS: atom_id res chain seq x y z
N MET A 1 1.78 22.35 -10.79
CA MET A 1 2.48 21.45 -11.73
C MET A 1 3.74 20.93 -11.06
N VAL A 2 3.72 19.73 -10.49
CA VAL A 2 4.94 19.02 -10.07
C VAL A 2 5.23 18.03 -11.18
N THR A 3 6.26 18.34 -11.95
CA THR A 3 6.71 17.54 -13.09
C THR A 3 7.13 16.15 -12.62
N SER A 4 6.64 15.16 -13.36
CA SER A 4 7.07 13.76 -13.39
C SER A 4 8.60 13.66 -13.53
N ARG A 5 9.34 13.71 -12.42
CA ARG A 5 10.71 13.21 -12.38
C ARG A 5 10.62 11.70 -12.31
N ASN A 6 11.05 11.03 -13.38
CA ASN A 6 11.39 9.62 -13.36
C ASN A 6 12.36 9.40 -12.19
N ALA A 7 11.87 8.82 -11.09
CA ALA A 7 12.70 8.47 -9.95
C ALA A 7 13.65 7.36 -10.40
N HIS A 8 14.89 7.72 -10.73
CA HIS A 8 15.94 6.74 -10.95
C HIS A 8 16.06 5.89 -9.69
N ILE A 9 15.98 4.57 -9.79
CA ILE A 9 16.08 3.66 -8.64
C ILE A 9 17.54 3.62 -8.15
N ASN A 10 17.78 3.78 -6.84
CA ASN A 10 19.13 3.64 -6.30
C ASN A 10 19.59 2.17 -6.48
N LYS A 11 20.68 1.98 -7.23
CA LYS A 11 21.24 0.66 -7.55
C LYS A 11 21.60 -0.15 -6.29
N TYR A 12 22.06 0.51 -5.23
CA TYR A 12 22.42 -0.14 -3.97
C TYR A 12 21.18 -0.62 -3.21
N ALA A 13 20.13 0.21 -3.14
CA ALA A 13 18.86 -0.17 -2.51
C ALA A 13 18.18 -1.32 -3.28
N LEU A 14 18.22 -1.27 -4.62
CA LEU A 14 17.72 -2.36 -5.47
C LEU A 14 18.51 -3.65 -5.26
N ALA A 15 19.85 -3.60 -5.22
CA ALA A 15 20.69 -4.76 -4.98
C ALA A 15 20.40 -5.40 -3.61
N CYS A 16 20.23 -4.59 -2.55
CA CYS A 16 19.88 -5.09 -1.23
C CYS A 16 18.48 -5.72 -1.21
N ALA A 17 17.50 -5.12 -1.91
CA ALA A 17 16.16 -5.69 -2.04
C ALA A 17 16.17 -7.02 -2.81
N LEU A 18 16.91 -7.12 -3.92
CA LEU A 18 17.08 -8.37 -4.68
C LEU A 18 17.74 -9.46 -3.83
N LEU A 19 18.78 -9.14 -3.06
CA LEU A 19 19.43 -10.08 -2.15
C LEU A 19 18.48 -10.55 -1.04
N ALA A 20 17.71 -9.63 -0.44
CA ALA A 20 16.71 -9.99 0.56
C ALA A 20 15.61 -10.90 -0.02
N SER A 21 15.13 -10.60 -1.23
CA SER A 21 14.14 -11.41 -1.94
C SER A 21 14.68 -12.77 -2.40
N THR A 22 16.00 -12.92 -2.57
CA THR A 22 16.62 -14.21 -2.89
C THR A 22 16.33 -15.26 -1.81
N ASN A 23 16.11 -14.84 -0.56
CA ASN A 23 15.71 -15.75 0.52
C ASN A 23 14.36 -16.45 0.26
N SER A 24 13.47 -15.82 -0.52
CA SER A 24 12.19 -16.40 -0.91
C SER A 24 12.32 -17.50 -1.98
N VAL A 25 13.47 -17.63 -2.64
CA VAL A 25 13.79 -18.76 -3.53
C VAL A 25 13.73 -20.09 -2.79
N LEU A 26 14.11 -20.14 -1.51
CA LEU A 26 14.14 -21.38 -0.73
C LEU A 26 12.76 -22.04 -0.65
N LEU A 27 11.72 -21.23 -0.40
CA LEU A 27 10.35 -21.70 -0.40
C LEU A 27 9.92 -22.17 -1.80
N GLY A 28 10.22 -21.36 -2.82
CA GLY A 28 9.90 -21.72 -4.19
C GLY A 28 10.53 -23.04 -4.62
N TYR A 29 11.81 -23.23 -4.28
CA TYR A 29 12.57 -24.44 -4.57
C TYR A 29 11.97 -25.66 -3.88
N ASP A 30 11.61 -25.55 -2.59
CA ASP A 30 10.95 -26.64 -1.87
C ASP A 30 9.62 -27.02 -2.53
N ILE A 31 8.78 -26.04 -2.86
CA ILE A 31 7.50 -26.26 -3.55
C ILE A 31 7.72 -26.99 -4.89
N GLY A 32 8.63 -26.47 -5.72
CA GLY A 32 8.93 -27.01 -7.04
C GLY A 32 9.54 -28.40 -7.01
N VAL A 33 10.53 -28.63 -6.13
CA VAL A 33 11.16 -29.94 -5.97
C VAL A 33 10.17 -30.97 -5.46
N MET A 34 9.37 -30.64 -4.45
CA MET A 34 8.50 -31.62 -3.81
C MET A 34 7.36 -32.08 -4.71
N SER A 35 6.90 -31.24 -5.64
CA SER A 35 5.97 -31.63 -6.70
C SER A 35 6.42 -32.89 -7.46
N GLY A 36 7.69 -32.97 -7.85
CA GLY A 36 8.25 -34.15 -8.54
C GLY A 36 8.80 -35.21 -7.59
N ALA A 37 9.49 -34.81 -6.52
CA ALA A 37 10.13 -35.72 -5.57
C ALA A 37 9.13 -36.61 -4.83
N VAL A 38 7.91 -36.13 -4.56
CA VAL A 38 6.84 -36.91 -3.91
C VAL A 38 6.55 -38.22 -4.65
N LEU A 39 6.59 -38.23 -5.99
CA LEU A 39 6.34 -39.44 -6.79
C LEU A 39 7.37 -40.54 -6.45
N PHE A 40 8.64 -40.17 -6.34
CA PHE A 40 9.73 -41.09 -6.05
C PHE A 40 9.77 -41.51 -4.57
N ILE A 41 9.49 -40.57 -3.66
CA ILE A 41 9.40 -40.85 -2.22
C ILE A 41 8.29 -41.86 -1.95
N ARG A 42 7.14 -41.71 -2.62
CA ARG A 42 6.00 -42.62 -2.51
C ARG A 42 6.36 -44.04 -2.90
N ASP A 43 7.06 -44.21 -4.01
CA ASP A 43 7.45 -45.53 -4.52
C ASP A 43 8.56 -46.15 -3.67
N ASN A 44 9.57 -45.37 -3.29
CA ASN A 44 10.73 -45.85 -2.53
C ASN A 44 10.38 -46.23 -1.09
N LEU A 45 9.58 -45.41 -0.40
CA LEU A 45 9.18 -45.65 1.00
C LEU A 45 7.83 -46.36 1.13
N LYS A 46 7.15 -46.67 0.01
CA LYS A 46 5.81 -47.30 -0.04
C LYS A 46 4.80 -46.65 0.91
N ILE A 47 4.77 -45.31 0.91
CA ILE A 47 3.90 -44.54 1.81
C ILE A 47 2.50 -44.32 1.23
N SER A 48 1.49 -44.23 2.11
CA SER A 48 0.10 -43.96 1.72
C SER A 48 -0.09 -42.51 1.25
N SER A 49 -1.16 -42.25 0.48
CA SER A 49 -1.51 -40.89 0.03
C SER A 49 -1.66 -39.91 1.20
N THR A 50 -2.22 -40.35 2.33
CA THR A 50 -2.33 -39.52 3.55
C THR A 50 -0.98 -39.14 4.13
N LYS A 51 0.03 -40.03 4.07
CA LYS A 51 1.39 -39.69 4.50
C LYS A 51 2.07 -38.70 3.56
N VAL A 52 1.78 -38.79 2.26
CA VAL A 52 2.23 -37.80 1.26
C VAL A 52 1.60 -36.43 1.53
N GLU A 53 0.30 -36.38 1.82
CA GLU A 53 -0.40 -35.15 2.17
C GLU A 53 0.18 -34.47 3.41
N ILE A 54 0.40 -35.26 4.47
CA ILE A 54 1.03 -34.77 5.71
C ILE A 54 2.44 -34.26 5.41
N LEU A 55 3.22 -34.98 4.59
CA LEU A 55 4.58 -34.59 4.23
C LEU A 55 4.61 -33.23 3.53
N VAL A 56 3.76 -33.03 2.52
CA VAL A 56 3.69 -31.78 1.76
C VAL A 56 3.14 -30.63 2.61
N GLY A 57 2.06 -30.86 3.35
CA GLY A 57 1.41 -29.80 4.13
C GLY A 57 2.13 -29.41 5.41
N SER A 58 2.92 -30.30 6.01
CA SER A 58 3.57 -30.06 7.32
C SER A 58 4.50 -28.85 7.31
N LEU A 59 5.18 -28.59 6.19
CA LEU A 59 6.07 -27.44 6.04
C LEU A 59 5.32 -26.12 6.28
N ASN A 60 4.14 -25.96 5.67
CA ASN A 60 3.32 -24.75 5.83
C ASN A 60 2.80 -24.60 7.26
N VAL A 61 2.41 -25.70 7.91
CA VAL A 61 1.97 -25.67 9.32
C VAL A 61 3.12 -25.29 10.25
N CYS A 62 4.31 -25.87 10.06
CA CYS A 62 5.49 -25.54 10.87
C CYS A 62 6.01 -24.12 10.62
N SER A 63 5.80 -23.57 9.42
CA SER A 63 6.15 -22.18 9.10
C SER A 63 5.40 -21.14 9.93
N LEU A 64 4.23 -21.49 10.48
CA LEU A 64 3.48 -20.63 11.39
C LEU A 64 4.29 -20.33 12.66
N ILE A 65 4.96 -21.34 13.23
CA ILE A 65 5.81 -21.21 14.42
C ILE A 65 6.98 -20.27 14.12
N GLY A 66 7.64 -20.48 12.97
CA GLY A 66 8.73 -19.62 12.51
C GLY A 66 8.29 -18.17 12.31
N SER A 67 7.11 -17.96 11.72
CA SER A 67 6.57 -16.63 11.44
C SER A 67 6.28 -15.86 12.74
N PHE A 68 5.67 -16.50 13.75
CA PHE A 68 5.43 -15.87 15.06
C PHE A 68 6.72 -15.55 15.82
N ALA A 69 7.71 -16.45 15.78
CA ALA A 69 8.98 -16.26 16.49
C ALA A 69 9.88 -15.21 15.81
N SER A 70 9.78 -15.09 14.48
CA SER A 70 10.66 -14.24 13.68
C SER A 70 10.54 -12.74 13.98
N GLY A 71 9.34 -12.25 14.34
CA GLY A 71 9.13 -10.85 14.73
C GLY A 71 10.03 -10.44 15.91
N LYS A 72 9.84 -11.11 17.06
CA LYS A 72 10.64 -10.87 18.27
C LYS A 72 12.13 -11.11 18.05
N THR A 73 12.46 -12.16 17.30
CA THR A 73 13.86 -12.48 17.01
C THR A 73 14.51 -11.35 16.20
N SER A 74 13.82 -10.84 15.17
CA SER A 74 14.33 -9.76 14.31
C SER A 74 14.54 -8.43 15.02
N ASP A 75 13.72 -8.13 16.03
CA ASP A 75 13.91 -6.94 16.87
C ASP A 75 15.10 -7.11 17.82
N TRP A 76 15.34 -8.34 18.29
CA TRP A 76 16.45 -8.65 19.20
C TRP A 76 17.81 -8.66 18.49
N ILE A 77 17.99 -9.53 17.48
CA ILE A 77 19.29 -9.75 16.81
C ILE A 77 19.54 -8.86 15.58
N GLY A 78 18.49 -8.22 15.04
CA GLY A 78 18.58 -7.48 13.78
C GLY A 78 18.06 -8.29 12.59
N ARG A 79 17.80 -7.59 11.49
CA ARG A 79 17.07 -8.14 10.34
C ARG A 79 18.03 -8.94 9.47
N ARG A 80 19.27 -8.48 9.34
CA ARG A 80 20.36 -9.17 8.65
C ARG A 80 20.61 -10.56 9.22
N TYR A 81 20.83 -10.65 10.53
CA TYR A 81 21.13 -11.93 11.19
C TYR A 81 19.93 -12.88 11.24
N THR A 82 18.71 -12.34 11.23
CA THR A 82 17.49 -13.15 11.14
C THR A 82 17.38 -13.85 9.78
N ILE A 83 17.78 -13.21 8.68
CA ILE A 83 17.87 -13.85 7.37
C ILE A 83 18.88 -15.00 7.39
N VAL A 84 20.03 -14.82 8.03
CA VAL A 84 21.04 -15.90 8.18
C VAL A 84 20.49 -17.06 9.00
N LEU A 85 19.82 -16.79 10.11
CA LEU A 85 19.20 -17.83 10.93
C LEU A 85 18.16 -18.63 10.13
N ALA A 86 17.37 -17.95 9.31
CA ALA A 86 16.41 -18.58 8.41
C ALA A 86 17.09 -19.48 7.36
N ALA A 87 18.18 -19.00 6.75
CA ALA A 87 18.96 -19.77 5.80
C ALA A 87 19.65 -21.00 6.44
N ILE A 88 20.20 -20.87 7.65
CA ILE A 88 20.84 -21.98 8.38
C ILE A 88 19.81 -23.04 8.76
N THR A 89 18.67 -22.64 9.31
CA THR A 89 17.60 -23.59 9.68
C THR A 89 17.06 -24.32 8.46
N PHE A 90 16.86 -23.62 7.33
CA PHE A 90 16.49 -24.28 6.08
C PHE A 90 17.58 -25.21 5.54
N PHE A 91 18.85 -24.80 5.58
CA PHE A 91 20.00 -25.62 5.18
C PHE A 91 20.08 -26.92 5.98
N VAL A 92 19.96 -26.86 7.30
CA VAL A 92 19.93 -28.04 8.17
C VAL A 92 18.74 -28.93 7.82
N GLY A 93 17.55 -28.34 7.63
CA GLY A 93 16.36 -29.08 7.19
C GLY A 93 16.57 -29.81 5.86
N ALA A 94 17.14 -29.14 4.86
CA ALA A 94 17.45 -29.72 3.55
C ALA A 94 18.44 -30.89 3.63
N LEU A 95 19.50 -30.77 4.44
CA LEU A 95 20.44 -31.87 4.66
C LEU A 95 19.80 -33.06 5.36
N VAL A 96 19.03 -32.82 6.43
CA VAL A 96 18.33 -33.89 7.16
C VAL A 96 17.36 -34.63 6.22
N MET A 97 16.67 -33.92 5.33
CA MET A 97 15.82 -34.55 4.31
C MET A 97 16.62 -35.32 3.26
N GLY A 98 17.74 -34.77 2.78
CA GLY A 98 18.61 -35.45 1.80
C GLY A 98 19.20 -36.76 2.33
N PHE A 99 19.52 -36.83 3.63
CA PHE A 99 20.02 -38.05 4.28
C PHE A 99 18.93 -38.93 4.89
N ALA A 100 17.65 -38.62 4.68
CA ALA A 100 16.56 -39.34 5.32
C ALA A 100 16.49 -40.81 4.88
N THR A 101 16.47 -41.71 5.87
CA THR A 101 16.36 -43.17 5.67
C THR A 101 14.93 -43.68 5.86
N ASN A 102 14.09 -42.93 6.56
CA ASN A 102 12.71 -43.29 6.85
C ASN A 102 11.81 -42.04 6.87
N PHE A 103 10.50 -42.27 6.89
CA PHE A 103 9.50 -41.19 6.89
C PHE A 103 9.63 -40.25 8.09
N GLY A 104 9.97 -40.75 9.28
CA GLY A 104 10.15 -39.92 10.47
C GLY A 104 11.32 -38.93 10.34
N TYR A 105 12.44 -39.39 9.78
CA TYR A 105 13.60 -38.55 9.50
C TYR A 105 13.29 -37.47 8.47
N LEU A 106 12.53 -37.82 7.43
CA LEU A 106 12.05 -36.89 6.42
C LEU A 106 11.13 -35.82 7.03
N MET A 107 10.21 -36.23 7.91
CA MET A 107 9.33 -35.32 8.64
C MET A 107 10.10 -34.39 9.59
N ALA A 108 11.11 -34.89 10.30
CA ALA A 108 11.96 -34.05 11.15
C ALA A 108 12.65 -32.96 10.34
N GLY A 109 13.21 -33.31 9.17
CA GLY A 109 13.79 -32.33 8.24
C GLY A 109 12.78 -31.30 7.76
N ARG A 110 11.54 -31.71 7.47
CA ARG A 110 10.44 -30.81 7.07
C ARG A 110 10.01 -29.84 8.15
N VAL A 111 9.95 -30.29 9.40
CA VAL A 111 9.63 -29.40 10.54
C VAL A 111 10.69 -28.31 10.67
N VAL A 112 11.96 -28.69 10.62
CA VAL A 112 13.10 -27.76 10.71
C VAL A 112 13.12 -26.79 9.53
N ALA A 113 12.95 -27.30 8.30
CA ALA A 113 12.88 -26.47 7.09
C ALA A 113 11.68 -25.52 7.13
N GLY A 114 10.53 -25.99 7.61
CA GLY A 114 9.31 -25.18 7.74
C GLY A 114 9.48 -24.01 8.69
N ILE A 115 10.14 -24.22 9.84
CA ILE A 115 10.48 -23.11 10.74
C ILE A 115 11.34 -22.08 10.00
N GLY A 116 12.38 -22.51 9.29
CA GLY A 116 13.25 -21.62 8.50
C GLY A 116 12.49 -20.83 7.43
N VAL A 117 11.59 -21.48 6.68
CA VAL A 117 10.70 -20.83 5.72
C VAL A 117 9.84 -19.75 6.39
N GLY A 118 9.29 -20.03 7.58
CA GLY A 118 8.50 -19.07 8.34
C GLY A 118 9.28 -17.80 8.70
N TYR A 119 10.54 -17.96 9.12
CA TYR A 119 11.44 -16.84 9.35
C TYR A 119 11.72 -16.05 8.05
N SER A 120 11.99 -16.75 6.95
CA SER A 120 12.32 -16.14 5.65
C SER A 120 11.18 -15.30 5.08
N LEU A 121 9.94 -15.78 5.16
CA LEU A 121 8.76 -15.12 4.61
C LEU A 121 8.43 -13.82 5.33
N MET A 122 8.61 -13.75 6.65
CA MET A 122 8.33 -12.53 7.39
C MET A 122 9.44 -11.49 7.19
N ILE A 123 10.71 -11.91 7.21
CA ILE A 123 11.83 -10.97 7.27
C ILE A 123 12.13 -10.26 5.95
N ALA A 124 11.96 -10.94 4.81
CA ALA A 124 12.33 -10.38 3.51
C ALA A 124 11.48 -9.15 3.14
N PRO A 125 10.13 -9.18 3.22
CA PRO A 125 9.31 -7.99 2.96
C PRO A 125 9.56 -6.86 3.95
N VAL A 126 9.77 -7.17 5.23
CA VAL A 126 10.04 -6.17 6.27
C VAL A 126 11.36 -5.45 6.00
N TYR A 127 12.44 -6.20 5.75
CA TYR A 127 13.75 -5.63 5.46
C TYR A 127 13.70 -4.73 4.21
N THR A 128 13.06 -5.20 3.13
CA THR A 128 12.90 -4.42 1.90
C THR A 128 12.06 -3.16 2.11
N ALA A 129 11.00 -3.22 2.92
CA ALA A 129 10.17 -2.06 3.24
C ALA A 129 10.90 -1.02 4.10
N GLU A 130 11.79 -1.45 5.00
CA GLU A 130 12.59 -0.55 5.85
C GLU A 130 13.74 0.13 5.10
N LEU A 131 14.26 -0.52 4.05
CA LEU A 131 15.35 0.00 3.22
C LEU A 131 14.85 0.87 2.05
N SER A 132 13.64 0.60 1.54
CA SER A 132 13.14 1.20 0.30
C SER A 132 12.68 2.67 0.43
N PRO A 133 12.96 3.52 -0.58
CA PRO A 133 12.30 4.80 -0.80
C PRO A 133 10.77 4.66 -0.84
N VAL A 134 10.04 5.68 -0.36
CA VAL A 134 8.57 5.65 -0.31
C VAL A 134 7.96 5.47 -1.71
N MET A 135 8.60 6.03 -2.75
CA MET A 135 8.11 6.03 -4.13
C MET A 135 8.25 4.67 -4.85
N THR A 136 9.24 3.85 -4.49
CA THR A 136 9.51 2.56 -5.18
C THR A 136 9.09 1.35 -4.35
N ARG A 137 8.39 1.58 -3.23
CA ARG A 137 8.05 0.54 -2.26
C ARG A 137 7.23 -0.59 -2.88
N GLY A 138 6.19 -0.29 -3.66
CA GLY A 138 5.30 -1.30 -4.26
C GLY A 138 6.03 -2.28 -5.19
N LEU A 139 6.91 -1.77 -6.06
CA LEU A 139 7.74 -2.59 -6.92
C LEU A 139 8.70 -3.48 -6.08
N LEU A 140 9.40 -2.89 -5.12
CA LEU A 140 10.39 -3.63 -4.32
C LEU A 140 9.75 -4.66 -3.39
N THR A 141 8.55 -4.40 -2.86
CA THR A 141 7.82 -5.37 -2.01
C THR A 141 7.18 -6.51 -2.79
N SER A 142 7.05 -6.41 -4.12
CA SER A 142 6.57 -7.51 -4.98
C SER A 142 7.67 -8.46 -5.44
N LEU A 143 8.95 -8.08 -5.35
CA LEU A 143 10.10 -8.91 -5.72
C LEU A 143 10.14 -10.30 -5.04
N PRO A 144 9.82 -10.46 -3.73
CA PRO A 144 9.79 -11.78 -3.10
C PRO A 144 8.98 -12.83 -3.88
N GLU A 145 7.83 -12.46 -4.43
CA GLU A 145 6.98 -13.38 -5.20
C GLU A 145 7.63 -13.81 -6.54
N VAL A 146 8.37 -12.90 -7.17
CA VAL A 146 9.18 -13.22 -8.38
C VAL A 146 10.26 -14.23 -8.04
N PHE A 147 10.89 -14.13 -6.87
CA PHE A 147 11.90 -15.11 -6.44
C PHE A 147 11.30 -16.45 -6.00
N ILE A 148 10.08 -16.47 -5.43
CA ILE A 148 9.35 -17.72 -5.16
C ILE A 148 9.09 -18.47 -6.47
N THR A 149 8.60 -17.77 -7.49
CA THR A 149 8.31 -18.38 -8.80
C THR A 149 9.58 -18.84 -9.53
N LEU A 150 10.67 -18.08 -9.47
CA LEU A 150 11.98 -18.53 -9.95
C LEU A 150 12.48 -19.78 -9.21
N GLY A 151 12.26 -19.86 -7.89
CA GLY A 151 12.56 -21.05 -7.10
C GLY A 151 11.76 -22.27 -7.54
N ILE A 152 10.45 -22.10 -7.81
CA ILE A 152 9.58 -23.19 -8.30
C ILE A 152 10.11 -23.72 -9.65
N LEU A 153 10.46 -22.82 -10.58
CA LEU A 153 11.03 -23.17 -11.86
C LEU A 153 12.36 -23.94 -11.69
N LEU A 154 13.25 -23.47 -10.82
CA LEU A 154 14.51 -24.16 -10.53
C LEU A 154 14.26 -25.58 -9.99
N GLY A 155 13.29 -25.74 -9.09
CA GLY A 155 12.90 -27.05 -8.57
C GLY A 155 12.37 -28.00 -9.66
N TYR A 156 11.58 -27.50 -10.60
CA TYR A 156 11.11 -28.29 -11.76
C TYR A 156 12.24 -28.71 -12.70
N ILE A 157 13.20 -27.82 -12.95
CA ILE A 157 14.39 -28.13 -13.77
C ILE A 157 15.23 -29.22 -13.09
N VAL A 158 15.47 -29.10 -11.78
CA VAL A 158 16.23 -30.11 -11.01
C VAL A 158 15.50 -31.45 -11.01
N ASN A 159 14.17 -31.45 -10.82
CA ASN A 159 13.38 -32.67 -10.89
C ASN A 159 13.51 -33.35 -12.26
N TYR A 160 13.46 -32.59 -13.35
CA TYR A 160 13.59 -33.15 -14.70
C TYR A 160 15.00 -33.70 -14.94
N ALA A 161 16.04 -32.95 -14.58
CA ALA A 161 17.43 -33.33 -14.76
C ALA A 161 17.79 -34.60 -13.97
N LEU A 162 17.32 -34.73 -12.74
CA LEU A 162 17.62 -35.85 -11.86
C LEU A 162 16.61 -37.01 -11.95
N SER A 163 15.52 -36.86 -12.71
CA SER A 163 14.50 -37.90 -12.89
C SER A 163 15.03 -39.21 -13.49
N GLY A 164 16.15 -39.16 -14.22
CA GLY A 164 16.79 -40.32 -14.84
C GLY A 164 17.70 -41.13 -13.91
N LEU A 165 17.96 -40.64 -12.69
CA LEU A 165 18.81 -41.34 -11.73
C LEU A 165 18.03 -42.44 -10.97
N PRO A 166 18.75 -43.44 -10.39
CA PRO A 166 18.12 -44.47 -9.58
C PRO A 166 17.27 -43.91 -8.43
N GLU A 167 16.13 -44.56 -8.15
CA GLU A 167 15.12 -44.08 -7.18
C GLU A 167 15.63 -43.93 -5.74
N HIS A 168 16.73 -44.59 -5.37
CA HIS A 168 17.32 -44.48 -4.04
C HIS A 168 18.19 -43.23 -3.86
N ILE A 169 18.65 -42.61 -4.97
CA ILE A 169 19.52 -41.43 -4.98
C ILE A 169 18.75 -40.19 -5.46
N ASN A 170 17.81 -40.36 -6.40
CA ASN A 170 17.24 -39.24 -7.14
C ASN A 170 16.57 -38.18 -6.26
N TRP A 171 15.59 -38.56 -5.43
CA TRP A 171 14.78 -37.65 -4.62
C TRP A 171 15.60 -37.08 -3.46
N ARG A 172 16.57 -37.85 -2.96
CA ARG A 172 17.52 -37.40 -1.93
C ARG A 172 18.37 -36.25 -2.44
N LEU A 173 18.89 -36.36 -3.66
CA LEU A 173 19.63 -35.28 -4.31
C LEU A 173 18.71 -34.10 -4.66
N MET A 174 17.50 -34.35 -5.18
CA MET A 174 16.55 -33.29 -5.49
C MET A 174 16.27 -32.38 -4.28
N VAL A 175 15.98 -32.99 -3.12
CA VAL A 175 15.71 -32.25 -1.88
C VAL A 175 17.00 -31.72 -1.25
N GLY A 176 18.09 -32.49 -1.25
CA GLY A 176 19.37 -32.08 -0.69
C GLY A 176 20.02 -30.89 -1.40
N LEU A 177 19.82 -30.75 -2.72
CA LEU A 177 20.30 -29.59 -3.49
C LEU A 177 19.66 -28.27 -3.06
N ALA A 178 18.56 -28.28 -2.29
CA ALA A 178 18.00 -27.08 -1.66
C ALA A 178 18.99 -26.38 -0.71
N ALA A 179 20.01 -27.10 -0.24
CA ALA A 179 21.11 -26.56 0.56
C ALA A 179 21.98 -25.56 -0.22
N VAL A 180 22.10 -25.69 -1.54
CA VAL A 180 22.99 -24.84 -2.36
C VAL A 180 22.50 -23.39 -2.42
N PRO A 181 21.22 -23.10 -2.75
CA PRO A 181 20.70 -21.72 -2.65
C PRO A 181 20.82 -21.13 -1.24
N ALA A 182 20.66 -21.94 -0.19
CA ALA A 182 20.75 -21.48 1.20
C ALA A 182 22.16 -20.98 1.56
N VAL A 183 23.21 -21.67 1.09
CA VAL A 183 24.60 -21.21 1.23
C VAL A 183 24.83 -19.92 0.45
N GLY A 184 24.31 -19.83 -0.78
CA GLY A 184 24.40 -18.61 -1.60
C GLY A 184 23.78 -17.40 -0.90
N ILE A 185 22.63 -17.57 -0.24
CA ILE A 185 21.98 -16.53 0.56
C ILE A 185 22.85 -16.17 1.77
N ALA A 186 23.37 -17.15 2.51
CA ALA A 186 24.23 -16.88 3.67
C ALA A 186 25.47 -16.04 3.30
N VAL A 187 26.08 -16.30 2.14
CA VAL A 187 27.18 -15.49 1.59
C VAL A 187 26.68 -14.11 1.15
N GLY A 188 25.54 -14.02 0.48
CA GLY A 188 24.93 -12.75 0.06
C GLY A 188 24.68 -11.79 1.21
N VAL A 189 24.30 -12.30 2.38
CA VAL A 189 24.07 -11.50 3.59
C VAL A 189 25.36 -10.87 4.14
N LEU A 190 26.55 -11.36 3.78
CA LEU A 190 27.83 -10.73 4.16
C LEU A 190 27.97 -9.32 3.58
N PHE A 191 27.33 -9.05 2.44
CA PHE A 191 27.38 -7.76 1.75
C PHE A 191 26.20 -6.82 2.08
N MET A 192 25.22 -7.31 2.83
CA MET A 192 24.00 -6.56 3.17
C MET A 192 24.20 -5.69 4.43
N PRO A 193 23.74 -4.43 4.42
CA PRO A 193 23.69 -3.59 5.62
C PRO A 193 22.55 -4.02 6.55
N GLU A 194 22.62 -3.63 7.82
CA GLU A 194 21.49 -3.77 8.73
C GLU A 194 20.44 -2.68 8.46
N SER A 195 19.20 -2.92 8.87
CA SER A 195 18.10 -1.96 8.68
C SER A 195 18.39 -0.63 9.37
N PRO A 196 18.24 0.52 8.68
CA PRO A 196 18.47 1.84 9.27
C PRO A 196 17.49 2.12 10.43
N ARG A 197 16.26 1.61 10.35
CA ARG A 197 15.28 1.74 11.43
C ARG A 197 15.68 0.98 12.68
N TRP A 198 16.15 -0.26 12.50
CA TRP A 198 16.65 -1.07 13.61
C TRP A 198 17.85 -0.41 14.30
N LEU A 199 18.78 0.14 13.50
CA LEU A 199 19.97 0.83 14.01
C LEU A 199 19.60 2.05 14.86
N VAL A 200 18.63 2.86 14.43
CA VAL A 200 18.10 3.99 15.23
C VAL A 200 17.46 3.49 16.53
N MET A 201 16.64 2.43 16.48
CA MET A 201 16.03 1.83 17.69
C MET A 201 17.06 1.30 18.68
N LYS A 202 18.20 0.78 18.20
CA LYS A 202 19.33 0.35 19.04
C LYS A 202 20.28 1.49 19.45
N ARG A 203 19.89 2.76 19.19
CA ARG A 203 20.69 3.97 19.48
C ARG A 203 22.03 4.04 18.74
N ARG A 204 22.17 3.36 17.60
CA ARG A 204 23.37 3.38 16.72
C ARG A 204 23.18 4.36 15.57
N MET A 205 23.16 5.66 15.89
CA MET A 205 22.82 6.74 14.95
C MET A 205 23.81 6.90 13.80
N ASP A 206 25.11 6.81 14.08
CA ASP A 206 26.17 6.99 13.08
C ASP A 206 26.12 5.92 11.98
N GLU A 207 25.82 4.68 12.37
CA GLU A 207 25.66 3.57 11.43
C GLU A 207 24.38 3.70 10.62
N ALA A 208 23.28 4.11 11.27
CA ALA A 208 22.02 4.39 10.56
C ALA A 208 22.22 5.46 9.50
N GLN A 209 22.95 6.54 9.80
CA GLN A 209 23.25 7.60 8.85
C GLN A 209 24.10 7.09 7.68
N LYS A 210 25.14 6.27 7.93
CA LYS A 210 25.96 5.66 6.88
C LYS A 210 25.15 4.77 5.94
N VAL A 211 24.22 3.99 6.47
CA VAL A 211 23.32 3.14 5.67
C VAL A 211 22.37 4.02 4.85
N LEU A 212 21.74 5.02 5.48
CA LEU A 212 20.80 5.92 4.81
C LEU A 212 21.45 6.68 3.65
N LYS A 213 22.67 7.19 3.84
CA LYS A 213 23.44 7.84 2.75
C LYS A 213 23.69 6.93 1.56
N ARG A 214 23.91 5.63 1.78
CA ARG A 214 24.10 4.64 0.70
C ARG A 214 22.78 4.28 -0.01
N THR A 215 21.67 4.31 0.71
CA THR A 215 20.36 3.91 0.19
C THR A 215 19.53 5.05 -0.40
N SER A 216 19.84 6.30 -0.09
CA SER A 216 19.16 7.50 -0.60
C SER A 216 19.86 8.09 -1.83
N HIS A 217 19.19 8.98 -2.55
CA HIS A 217 19.74 9.62 -3.75
C HIS A 217 20.61 10.84 -3.44
N SER A 218 20.33 11.51 -2.33
CA SER A 218 21.10 12.66 -1.84
C SER A 218 21.35 12.55 -0.34
N ASP A 219 22.41 13.22 0.12
CA ASP A 219 22.72 13.35 1.53
C ASP A 219 21.60 14.07 2.30
N GLU A 220 20.91 15.01 1.63
CA GLU A 220 19.76 15.75 2.19
C GLU A 220 18.55 14.83 2.41
N GLU A 221 18.25 13.94 1.46
CA GLU A 221 17.20 12.92 1.62
C GLU A 221 17.55 11.95 2.75
N ALA A 222 18.82 11.54 2.87
CA ALA A 222 19.28 10.67 3.95
C ALA A 222 19.10 11.33 5.32
N HIS A 223 19.41 12.63 5.44
CA HIS A 223 19.21 13.41 6.66
C HIS A 223 17.74 13.54 7.04
N LEU A 224 16.87 13.89 6.08
CA LEU A 224 15.42 13.98 6.31
C LEU A 224 14.85 12.65 6.82
N ARG A 225 15.22 11.54 6.17
CA ARG A 225 14.79 10.19 6.59
C ARG A 225 15.30 9.81 7.96
N LEU A 226 16.53 10.19 8.32
CA LEU A 226 17.07 9.95 9.64
C LEU A 226 16.27 10.71 10.70
N VAL A 227 15.93 11.98 10.45
CA VAL A 227 15.12 12.81 11.36
C VAL A 227 13.72 12.21 11.54
N GLU A 228 13.05 11.79 10.46
CA GLU A 228 11.74 11.13 10.52
C GLU A 228 11.77 9.85 11.36
N ILE A 229 12.75 8.97 11.10
CA ILE A 229 12.91 7.71 11.84
C ILE A 229 13.23 7.99 13.31
N SER A 230 14.08 8.97 13.60
CA SER A 230 14.46 9.36 14.96
C SER A 230 13.27 9.92 15.72
N LYS A 231 12.47 10.79 15.09
CA LYS A 231 11.23 11.32 15.66
C LYS A 231 10.24 10.21 15.98
N ALA A 232 10.10 9.23 15.09
CA ALA A 232 9.27 8.05 15.33
C ALA A 232 9.79 7.20 16.51
N ALA A 233 11.11 7.04 16.64
CA ALA A 233 11.72 6.32 17.77
C ALA A 233 11.61 7.08 19.11
N LEU A 234 11.75 8.40 19.09
CA LEU A 234 11.60 9.28 20.25
C LEU A 234 10.15 9.34 20.73
N ALA A 235 9.17 9.41 19.82
CA ALA A 235 7.75 9.34 20.16
C ALA A 235 7.36 8.03 20.87
N VAL A 236 8.06 6.92 20.59
CA VAL A 236 7.92 5.66 21.32
C VAL A 236 8.52 5.77 22.74
N THR A 237 9.55 6.59 22.93
CA THR A 237 10.25 6.73 24.21
C THR A 237 9.57 7.73 25.16
N THR A 238 8.98 8.81 24.64
CA THR A 238 8.34 9.88 25.45
C THR A 238 6.94 9.53 25.96
N CYS A 239 6.27 8.54 25.37
CA CYS A 239 4.98 8.04 25.85
C CYS A 239 5.11 7.04 27.03
N ASP A 240 6.33 6.63 27.41
CA ASP A 240 6.59 5.62 28.44
C ASP A 240 7.51 6.15 29.55
N THR A 241 6.92 6.80 30.56
CA THR A 241 7.52 6.89 31.91
C THR A 241 7.31 5.62 32.75
N ARG A 242 6.83 4.53 32.13
CA ARG A 242 6.84 3.18 32.69
C ARG A 242 7.66 2.26 31.80
N ALA A 243 8.98 2.48 31.85
CA ALA A 243 9.95 1.47 31.45
C ALA A 243 9.71 0.21 32.31
N ASP A 244 9.02 -0.77 31.73
CA ASP A 244 9.20 -2.22 31.94
C ASP A 244 8.13 -3.09 31.27
N ASN A 245 7.08 -2.54 30.64
CA ASN A 245 6.05 -3.37 30.01
C ASN A 245 5.53 -2.83 28.67
N TRP A 246 6.40 -2.62 27.68
CA TRP A 246 5.97 -2.70 26.28
C TRP A 246 5.89 -4.18 25.85
N SER A 247 5.03 -4.93 26.53
CA SER A 247 4.60 -6.22 26.02
C SER A 247 3.55 -5.94 24.94
N GLY A 248 3.62 -6.64 23.80
CA GLY A 248 2.61 -6.53 22.73
C GLY A 248 1.16 -6.78 23.16
N GLN A 249 0.89 -7.04 24.45
CA GLN A 249 -0.44 -7.25 25.03
C GLN A 249 -1.43 -6.12 24.72
N GLY A 250 -1.00 -4.85 24.72
CA GLY A 250 -1.88 -3.72 24.37
C GLY A 250 -2.38 -3.80 22.93
N VAL A 251 -1.52 -4.16 21.99
CA VAL A 251 -1.87 -4.26 20.58
C VAL A 251 -2.64 -5.54 20.26
N TRP A 252 -2.27 -6.66 20.87
CA TRP A 252 -3.04 -7.91 20.72
C TRP A 252 -4.47 -7.74 21.28
N LYS A 253 -4.64 -7.00 22.37
CA LYS A 253 -5.96 -6.68 22.93
C LYS A 253 -6.79 -5.79 21.99
N GLU A 254 -6.15 -4.86 21.30
CA GLU A 254 -6.78 -4.01 20.27
C GLU A 254 -7.14 -4.78 18.99
N LEU A 255 -6.32 -5.76 18.58
CA LEU A 255 -6.63 -6.69 17.48
C LEU A 255 -7.77 -7.66 17.83
N LEU A 256 -7.86 -8.09 19.09
CA LEU A 256 -8.93 -8.95 19.60
C LEU A 256 -10.26 -8.20 19.79
N ARG A 257 -10.22 -6.89 20.01
CA ARG A 257 -11.40 -6.02 20.10
C ARG A 257 -11.25 -4.81 19.17
N PRO A 258 -11.34 -5.01 17.85
CA PRO A 258 -11.04 -3.97 16.89
C PRO A 258 -12.15 -2.92 16.81
N SER A 259 -11.77 -1.67 16.60
CA SER A 259 -12.69 -0.60 16.20
C SER A 259 -13.36 -0.94 14.85
N PRO A 260 -14.52 -0.35 14.49
CA PRO A 260 -15.20 -0.67 13.24
C PRO A 260 -14.34 -0.48 11.98
N ALA A 261 -13.47 0.53 11.96
CA ALA A 261 -12.52 0.76 10.88
C ALA A 261 -11.42 -0.30 10.84
N LEU A 262 -10.81 -0.61 12.00
CA LEU A 262 -9.80 -1.65 12.11
C LEU A 262 -10.36 -3.03 11.75
N ARG A 263 -11.63 -3.30 12.09
CA ARG A 263 -12.32 -4.53 11.71
C ARG A 263 -12.42 -4.67 10.18
N ARG A 264 -12.72 -3.59 9.45
CA ARG A 264 -12.74 -3.61 7.97
C ARG A 264 -11.36 -3.88 7.38
N VAL A 265 -10.33 -3.25 7.93
CA VAL A 265 -8.93 -3.51 7.54
C VAL A 265 -8.54 -4.97 7.79
N LEU A 266 -8.87 -5.51 8.97
CA LEU A 266 -8.57 -6.90 9.33
C LEU A 266 -9.33 -7.89 8.44
N VAL A 267 -10.61 -7.64 8.16
CA VAL A 267 -11.40 -8.47 7.23
C VAL A 267 -10.80 -8.45 5.84
N ALA A 268 -10.38 -7.29 5.33
CA ALA A 268 -9.73 -7.20 4.03
C ALA A 268 -8.37 -7.93 4.01
N ALA A 269 -7.52 -7.71 5.02
CA ALA A 269 -6.20 -8.33 5.15
C ALA A 269 -6.25 -9.85 5.30
N ILE A 270 -7.10 -10.35 6.19
CA ILE A 270 -7.26 -11.78 6.44
C ILE A 270 -7.97 -12.42 5.26
N GLY A 271 -8.98 -11.77 4.69
CA GLY A 271 -9.73 -12.27 3.55
C GLY A 271 -8.88 -12.46 2.30
N ILE A 272 -8.05 -11.46 1.94
CA ILE A 272 -7.15 -11.60 0.77
C ILE A 272 -6.12 -12.72 0.97
N ASN A 273 -5.54 -12.83 2.17
CA ASN A 273 -4.59 -13.89 2.50
C ASN A 273 -5.23 -15.29 2.55
N PHE A 274 -6.47 -15.38 3.03
CA PHE A 274 -7.26 -16.61 3.02
C PHE A 274 -7.53 -17.05 1.58
N PHE A 275 -8.13 -16.18 0.76
CA PHE A 275 -8.50 -16.54 -0.62
C PHE A 275 -7.30 -16.78 -1.53
N MET A 276 -6.17 -16.12 -1.30
CA MET A 276 -4.90 -16.45 -1.98
C MET A 276 -4.59 -17.95 -1.87
N GLN A 277 -4.78 -18.54 -0.69
CA GLN A 277 -4.41 -19.93 -0.43
C GLN A 277 -5.57 -20.92 -0.60
N ALA A 278 -6.79 -20.48 -0.28
CA ALA A 278 -8.01 -21.24 -0.55
C ALA A 278 -8.27 -21.44 -2.06
N SER A 279 -7.65 -20.61 -2.93
CA SER A 279 -7.63 -20.82 -4.38
C SER A 279 -7.11 -22.20 -4.80
N GLY A 280 -6.30 -22.84 -3.95
CA GLY A 280 -5.70 -24.12 -4.23
C GLY A 280 -4.46 -24.06 -5.12
N ASN A 281 -3.92 -22.88 -5.47
CA ASN A 281 -2.71 -22.77 -6.30
C ASN A 281 -1.54 -23.61 -5.77
N ASP A 282 -1.27 -23.61 -4.46
CA ASP A 282 -0.17 -24.41 -3.89
C ASP A 282 -0.43 -25.91 -4.11
N ALA A 283 -1.66 -26.37 -3.85
CA ALA A 283 -2.03 -27.77 -4.07
C ALA A 283 -1.99 -28.17 -5.55
N VAL A 284 -2.43 -27.29 -6.47
CA VAL A 284 -2.30 -27.50 -7.92
C VAL A 284 -0.82 -27.68 -8.27
N VAL A 285 0.05 -26.76 -7.86
CA VAL A 285 1.50 -26.79 -8.14
C VAL A 285 2.17 -28.05 -7.57
N TYR A 286 1.80 -28.48 -6.36
CA TYR A 286 2.33 -29.70 -5.74
C TYR A 286 1.85 -30.97 -6.44
N TYR A 287 0.55 -31.10 -6.69
CA TYR A 287 -0.06 -32.35 -7.15
C TYR A 287 -0.26 -32.42 -8.65
N THR A 288 0.16 -31.42 -9.43
CA THR A 288 0.08 -31.41 -10.89
C THR A 288 0.59 -32.71 -11.54
N PRO A 289 1.76 -33.28 -11.14
CA PRO A 289 2.21 -34.55 -11.71
C PRO A 289 1.24 -35.72 -11.45
N GLU A 290 0.59 -35.77 -10.30
CA GLU A 290 -0.43 -36.80 -9.99
C GLU A 290 -1.71 -36.56 -10.80
N VAL A 291 -2.12 -35.29 -11.00
CA VAL A 291 -3.27 -34.92 -11.85
C VAL A 291 -3.03 -35.37 -13.30
N PHE A 292 -1.85 -35.10 -13.85
CA PHE A 292 -1.50 -35.53 -15.22
C PHE A 292 -1.29 -37.04 -15.35
N LYS A 293 -0.84 -37.71 -14.28
CA LYS A 293 -0.76 -39.16 -14.22
C LYS A 293 -2.15 -39.78 -14.30
N ALA A 294 -3.12 -39.24 -13.54
CA ALA A 294 -4.53 -39.65 -13.63
C ALA A 294 -5.12 -39.38 -15.03
N ALA A 295 -4.76 -38.25 -15.64
CA ALA A 295 -5.15 -37.88 -17.00
C ALA A 295 -4.61 -38.81 -18.11
N GLY A 296 -3.70 -39.74 -17.79
CA GLY A 296 -3.24 -40.79 -18.71
C GLY A 296 -1.82 -40.63 -19.25
N ILE A 297 -1.05 -39.64 -18.79
CA ILE A 297 0.36 -39.53 -19.15
C ILE A 297 1.16 -40.56 -18.33
N GLN A 298 1.49 -41.69 -18.98
CA GLN A 298 2.19 -42.82 -18.35
C GLN A 298 3.69 -42.54 -18.15
N GLN A 299 4.31 -41.73 -19.02
CA GLN A 299 5.75 -41.50 -18.99
C GLN A 299 6.15 -40.45 -17.95
N ARG A 300 6.88 -40.87 -16.92
CA ARG A 300 7.32 -40.00 -15.80
C ARG A 300 8.13 -38.78 -16.26
N LYS A 301 9.01 -38.96 -17.24
CA LYS A 301 9.79 -37.84 -17.81
C LYS A 301 8.90 -36.78 -18.46
N HIS A 302 7.75 -37.17 -19.02
CA HIS A 302 6.78 -36.25 -19.58
C HIS A 302 5.98 -35.55 -18.47
N LEU A 303 5.61 -36.26 -17.39
CA LEU A 303 4.94 -35.65 -16.22
C LEU A 303 5.76 -34.50 -15.62
N VAL A 304 7.04 -34.76 -15.36
CA VAL A 304 7.95 -33.74 -14.83
C VAL A 304 8.26 -32.68 -15.89
N GLY A 305 8.35 -33.05 -17.17
CA GLY A 305 8.53 -32.10 -18.28
C GLY A 305 7.42 -31.06 -18.40
N VAL A 306 6.15 -31.45 -18.23
CA VAL A 306 5.01 -30.51 -18.28
C VAL A 306 5.09 -29.49 -17.13
N THR A 307 5.63 -29.88 -15.97
CA THR A 307 5.80 -28.93 -14.85
C THR A 307 6.79 -27.82 -15.17
N ILE A 308 7.80 -28.06 -16.02
CA ILE A 308 8.71 -26.99 -16.49
C ILE A 308 7.95 -25.96 -17.31
N ILE A 309 7.06 -26.39 -18.21
CA ILE A 309 6.23 -25.50 -19.04
C ILE A 309 5.36 -24.62 -18.13
N MET A 310 4.73 -25.22 -17.12
CA MET A 310 3.96 -24.51 -16.11
C MET A 310 4.81 -23.50 -15.34
N GLY A 311 6.03 -23.87 -14.90
CA GLY A 311 6.95 -22.97 -14.20
C GLY A 311 7.44 -21.80 -15.05
N LEU A 312 7.76 -22.03 -16.33
CA LEU A 312 8.14 -20.98 -17.29
C LEU A 312 7.00 -20.01 -17.52
N THR A 313 5.79 -20.53 -17.68
CA THR A 313 4.58 -19.74 -17.84
C THR A 313 4.35 -18.88 -16.58
N LYS A 314 4.38 -19.48 -15.39
CA LYS A 314 4.22 -18.79 -14.11
C LYS A 314 5.24 -17.64 -13.93
N THR A 315 6.51 -17.92 -14.24
CA THR A 315 7.61 -16.94 -14.15
C THR A 315 7.48 -15.80 -15.17
N SER A 316 6.96 -16.08 -16.36
CA SER A 316 6.77 -15.03 -17.37
C SER A 316 5.66 -14.06 -16.94
N PHE A 317 4.54 -14.58 -16.45
CA PHE A 317 3.40 -13.77 -16.06
C PHE A 317 3.62 -12.98 -14.76
N VAL A 318 4.39 -13.50 -13.80
CA VAL A 318 4.71 -12.75 -12.57
C VAL A 318 5.63 -11.56 -12.87
N LEU A 319 6.57 -11.70 -13.81
CA LEU A 319 7.43 -10.59 -14.24
C LEU A 319 6.59 -9.51 -14.93
N VAL A 320 5.68 -9.91 -15.82
CA VAL A 320 4.71 -8.99 -16.43
C VAL A 320 3.90 -8.28 -15.34
N SER A 321 3.36 -9.01 -14.37
CA SER A 321 2.60 -8.42 -13.25
C SER A 321 3.41 -7.36 -12.49
N ALA A 322 4.67 -7.65 -12.16
CA ALA A 322 5.54 -6.72 -11.43
C ALA A 322 5.70 -5.36 -12.15
N PHE A 323 5.77 -5.34 -13.48
CA PHE A 323 5.84 -4.09 -14.25
C PHE A 323 4.49 -3.38 -14.40
N PHE A 324 3.38 -4.12 -14.43
CA PHE A 324 2.05 -3.57 -14.68
C PHE A 324 1.27 -3.19 -13.42
N LEU A 325 1.68 -3.68 -12.24
CA LEU A 325 1.02 -3.46 -10.95
C LEU A 325 0.84 -1.97 -10.64
N ASP A 326 1.88 -1.16 -10.87
CA ASP A 326 1.82 0.27 -10.61
C ASP A 326 1.05 1.05 -11.68
N LYS A 327 0.89 0.49 -12.89
CA LYS A 327 0.18 1.16 -14.00
C LYS A 327 -1.33 1.00 -13.90
N PHE A 328 -1.85 -0.21 -13.66
CA PHE A 328 -3.29 -0.50 -13.72
C PHE A 328 -4.01 -0.42 -12.37
N GLY A 329 -3.30 -0.48 -11.25
CA GLY A 329 -3.90 -0.51 -9.91
C GLY A 329 -4.13 -1.94 -9.40
N ARG A 330 -4.45 -2.06 -8.12
CA ARG A 330 -4.45 -3.35 -7.41
C ARG A 330 -5.77 -4.09 -7.62
N ARG A 331 -6.91 -3.38 -7.56
CA ARG A 331 -8.24 -4.01 -7.62
C ARG A 331 -8.56 -4.59 -9.01
N PRO A 332 -8.29 -3.90 -10.14
CA PRO A 332 -8.56 -4.47 -11.47
C PRO A 332 -7.75 -5.73 -11.77
N LEU A 333 -6.45 -5.74 -11.40
CA LEU A 333 -5.59 -6.90 -11.61
C LEU A 333 -5.99 -8.09 -10.72
N LEU A 334 -6.42 -7.81 -9.49
CA LEU A 334 -6.91 -8.84 -8.57
C LEU A 334 -8.20 -9.51 -9.10
N LEU A 335 -9.17 -8.71 -9.58
CA LEU A 335 -10.41 -9.21 -10.16
C LEU A 335 -10.17 -9.97 -11.48
N LEU A 336 -9.28 -9.46 -12.34
CA LEU A 336 -8.89 -10.16 -13.57
C LEU A 336 -8.27 -11.52 -13.25
N GLY A 337 -7.36 -11.57 -12.28
CA GLY A 337 -6.74 -12.80 -11.82
C GLY A 337 -7.75 -13.80 -11.24
N SER A 338 -8.65 -13.34 -10.36
CA SER A 338 -9.62 -14.23 -9.70
C SER A 338 -10.66 -14.81 -10.66
N ILE A 339 -11.16 -14.00 -11.62
CA ILE A 339 -12.07 -14.46 -12.67
C ILE A 339 -11.37 -15.43 -13.61
N GLY A 340 -10.15 -15.09 -14.05
CA GLY A 340 -9.35 -15.94 -14.92
C GLY A 340 -9.05 -17.31 -14.30
N MET A 341 -8.73 -17.35 -13.00
CA MET A 341 -8.56 -18.60 -12.25
C MET A 341 -9.87 -19.39 -12.15
N ALA A 342 -11.00 -18.75 -11.81
CA ALA A 342 -12.28 -19.44 -11.70
C ALA A 342 -12.67 -20.14 -13.02
N VAL A 343 -12.49 -19.46 -14.16
CA VAL A 343 -12.74 -20.02 -15.49
C VAL A 343 -11.74 -21.14 -15.83
N SER A 344 -10.46 -20.95 -15.53
CA SER A 344 -9.42 -21.93 -15.83
C SER A 344 -9.59 -23.22 -15.02
N LEU A 345 -9.92 -23.10 -13.72
CA LEU A 345 -10.22 -24.23 -12.84
C LEU A 345 -11.51 -24.97 -13.27
N ALA A 346 -12.53 -24.24 -13.72
CA ALA A 346 -13.72 -24.87 -14.29
C ALA A 346 -13.39 -25.64 -15.58
N GLY A 347 -12.56 -25.07 -16.46
CA GLY A 347 -12.07 -25.75 -17.66
C GLY A 347 -11.25 -26.99 -17.34
N LEU A 348 -10.38 -26.92 -16.33
CA LEU A 348 -9.61 -28.07 -15.84
C LEU A 348 -10.51 -29.15 -15.23
N GLY A 349 -11.54 -28.75 -14.50
CA GLY A 349 -12.56 -29.64 -13.94
C GLY A 349 -13.34 -30.38 -15.02
N LEU A 350 -13.80 -29.66 -16.06
CA LEU A 350 -14.47 -30.23 -17.23
C LEU A 350 -13.58 -31.21 -17.99
N GLY A 351 -12.33 -30.83 -18.28
CA GLY A 351 -11.38 -31.69 -18.98
C GLY A 351 -11.06 -32.96 -18.20
N SER A 352 -10.85 -32.85 -16.88
CA SER A 352 -10.57 -33.99 -16.01
C SER A 352 -11.77 -34.94 -15.91
N ARG A 353 -12.99 -34.40 -15.76
CA ARG A 353 -14.22 -35.21 -15.69
C ARG A 353 -14.51 -35.93 -17.01
N PHE A 354 -14.22 -35.28 -18.14
CA PHE A 354 -14.33 -35.90 -19.45
C PHE A 354 -13.35 -37.06 -19.63
N LEU A 355 -12.09 -36.88 -19.20
CA LEU A 355 -11.05 -37.92 -19.22
C LEU A 355 -11.36 -39.11 -18.31
N GLU A 356 -12.10 -38.90 -17.23
CA GLU A 356 -12.54 -39.97 -16.32
C GLU A 356 -13.68 -40.81 -16.92
N HIS A 357 -14.58 -40.21 -17.72
CA HIS A 357 -15.72 -40.91 -18.32
C HIS A 357 -15.43 -41.53 -19.69
N SER A 358 -14.41 -41.06 -20.41
CA SER A 358 -14.09 -41.54 -21.76
C SER A 358 -13.13 -42.73 -21.73
N SER A 359 -13.52 -43.85 -22.35
CA SER A 359 -12.68 -45.05 -22.48
C SER A 359 -11.42 -44.82 -23.31
N HIS A 360 -11.48 -43.90 -24.28
CA HIS A 360 -10.32 -43.43 -25.03
C HIS A 360 -9.92 -42.06 -24.49
N LYS A 361 -8.72 -41.93 -23.92
CA LYS A 361 -8.18 -40.66 -23.41
C LYS A 361 -7.72 -39.81 -24.60
N PRO A 362 -8.55 -38.89 -25.13
CA PRO A 362 -8.22 -38.20 -26.36
C PRO A 362 -7.17 -37.12 -26.09
N THR A 363 -6.25 -36.95 -27.03
CA THR A 363 -5.12 -36.00 -26.92
C THR A 363 -5.59 -34.57 -26.70
N TRP A 364 -6.72 -34.16 -27.29
CA TRP A 364 -7.29 -32.82 -27.11
C TRP A 364 -7.73 -32.55 -25.66
N ALA A 365 -8.23 -33.56 -24.94
CA ALA A 365 -8.69 -33.39 -23.56
C ALA A 365 -7.51 -33.28 -22.59
N ILE A 366 -6.43 -34.02 -22.85
CA ILE A 366 -5.16 -33.88 -22.11
C ILE A 366 -4.57 -32.48 -22.39
N ALA A 367 -4.56 -32.04 -23.64
CA ALA A 367 -4.09 -30.71 -24.01
C ALA A 367 -4.92 -29.60 -23.33
N LEU A 368 -6.25 -29.77 -23.24
CA LEU A 368 -7.14 -28.87 -22.52
C LEU A 368 -6.75 -28.76 -21.04
N CYS A 369 -6.49 -29.89 -20.35
CA CYS A 369 -6.04 -29.88 -18.96
C CYS A 369 -4.70 -29.15 -18.80
N VAL A 370 -3.73 -29.37 -19.69
CA VAL A 370 -2.43 -28.68 -19.65
C VAL A 370 -2.60 -27.18 -19.84
N VAL A 371 -3.38 -26.77 -20.85
CA VAL A 371 -3.65 -25.34 -21.12
C VAL A 371 -4.41 -24.70 -19.95
N ALA A 372 -5.39 -25.39 -19.38
CA ALA A 372 -6.16 -24.89 -18.25
C ALA A 372 -5.31 -24.73 -16.98
N VAL A 373 -4.41 -25.68 -16.66
CA VAL A 373 -3.43 -25.53 -15.57
C VAL A 373 -2.49 -24.36 -15.84
N CYS A 374 -1.97 -24.24 -17.05
CA CYS A 374 -1.08 -23.12 -17.42
C CYS A 374 -1.81 -21.77 -17.30
N ALA A 375 -3.07 -21.69 -17.73
CA ALA A 375 -3.90 -20.50 -17.59
C ALA A 375 -4.16 -20.17 -16.11
N ASP A 376 -4.51 -21.15 -15.29
CA ASP A 376 -4.74 -20.97 -13.85
C ASP A 376 -3.52 -20.37 -13.15
N VAL A 377 -2.33 -20.97 -13.33
CA VAL A 377 -1.09 -20.45 -12.71
C VAL A 377 -0.69 -19.08 -13.26
N SER A 378 -1.06 -18.77 -14.52
CA SER A 378 -0.81 -17.45 -15.13
C SER A 378 -1.67 -16.38 -14.48
N PHE A 379 -2.98 -16.62 -14.37
CA PHE A 379 -3.92 -15.68 -13.76
C PHE A 379 -3.65 -15.48 -12.27
N PHE A 380 -3.22 -16.53 -11.56
CA PHE A 380 -2.73 -16.42 -10.20
C PHE A 380 -1.53 -15.46 -10.10
N SER A 381 -0.57 -15.59 -11.03
CA SER A 381 0.66 -14.78 -11.05
C SER A 381 0.43 -13.33 -11.45
N ILE A 382 -0.59 -13.05 -12.26
CA ILE A 382 -1.00 -11.68 -12.61
C ILE A 382 -1.63 -10.98 -11.41
N GLY A 383 -2.54 -11.67 -10.70
CA GLY A 383 -3.37 -11.07 -9.65
C GLY A 383 -2.95 -11.45 -8.24
N LEU A 384 -3.46 -12.58 -7.77
CA LEU A 384 -3.46 -12.97 -6.36
C LEU A 384 -2.07 -13.09 -5.73
N GLY A 385 -1.05 -13.52 -6.48
CA GLY A 385 0.31 -13.69 -5.94
C GLY A 385 0.92 -12.36 -5.45
N PRO A 386 1.35 -11.46 -6.35
CA PRO A 386 2.03 -10.22 -5.97
C PRO A 386 1.13 -9.25 -5.17
N ILE A 387 -0.16 -9.16 -5.53
CA ILE A 387 -1.06 -8.16 -4.96
C ILE A 387 -1.37 -8.46 -3.50
N THR A 388 -1.47 -9.73 -3.10
CA THR A 388 -1.76 -10.09 -1.71
C THR A 388 -0.69 -9.56 -0.76
N TRP A 389 0.59 -9.69 -1.13
CA TRP A 389 1.70 -9.17 -0.34
C TRP A 389 1.72 -7.64 -0.28
N VAL A 390 1.57 -6.99 -1.43
CA VAL A 390 1.58 -5.53 -1.53
C VAL A 390 0.40 -4.94 -0.75
N TYR A 391 -0.81 -5.41 -1.02
CA TYR A 391 -2.04 -4.93 -0.41
C TYR A 391 -2.04 -5.10 1.12
N THR A 392 -1.62 -6.27 1.62
CA THR A 392 -1.51 -6.52 3.07
C THR A 392 -0.55 -5.55 3.75
N SER A 393 0.50 -5.11 3.06
CA SER A 393 1.47 -4.14 3.61
C SER A 393 0.98 -2.69 3.55
N GLU A 394 0.10 -2.36 2.59
CA GLU A 394 -0.40 -1.00 2.34
C GLU A 394 -1.60 -0.63 3.26
N ILE A 395 -2.48 -1.58 3.60
CA ILE A 395 -3.75 -1.27 4.30
C ILE A 395 -3.63 -1.06 5.81
N PHE A 396 -2.57 -1.56 6.46
CA PHE A 396 -2.46 -1.45 7.91
C PHE A 396 -1.88 -0.10 8.35
N PRO A 397 -2.46 0.54 9.38
CA PRO A 397 -1.87 1.69 10.05
C PRO A 397 -0.46 1.37 10.55
N MET A 398 0.43 2.37 10.54
CA MET A 398 1.84 2.23 10.94
C MET A 398 2.03 1.49 12.26
N ARG A 399 1.20 1.79 13.27
CA ARG A 399 1.26 1.19 14.61
C ARG A 399 0.89 -0.29 14.65
N LEU A 400 -0.04 -0.75 13.81
CA LEU A 400 -0.60 -2.10 13.84
C LEU A 400 -0.04 -3.01 12.73
N ARG A 401 0.77 -2.47 11.81
CA ARG A 401 1.19 -3.16 10.59
C ARG A 401 1.94 -4.46 10.84
N ALA A 402 2.94 -4.45 11.71
CA ALA A 402 3.75 -5.66 11.94
C ALA A 402 2.90 -6.83 12.47
N GLN A 403 2.09 -6.59 13.52
CA GLN A 403 1.24 -7.64 14.10
C GLN A 403 0.08 -8.01 13.16
N GLY A 404 -0.57 -7.03 12.54
CA GLY A 404 -1.66 -7.26 11.59
C GLY A 404 -1.22 -8.07 10.36
N SER A 405 -0.09 -7.72 9.75
CA SER A 405 0.50 -8.49 8.65
C SER A 405 0.94 -9.88 9.10
N SER A 406 1.53 -10.04 10.29
CA SER A 406 1.91 -11.36 10.82
C SER A 406 0.71 -12.28 11.02
N LEU A 407 -0.42 -11.74 11.50
CA LEU A 407 -1.68 -12.48 11.65
C LEU A 407 -2.22 -12.92 10.28
N ALA A 408 -2.24 -12.00 9.31
CA ALA A 408 -2.71 -12.31 7.96
C ALA A 408 -1.85 -13.38 7.27
N VAL A 409 -0.52 -13.30 7.38
CA VAL A 409 0.41 -14.32 6.86
C VAL A 409 0.27 -15.65 7.61
N SER A 410 -0.01 -15.64 8.91
CA SER A 410 -0.27 -16.87 9.66
C SER A 410 -1.52 -17.59 9.15
N VAL A 411 -2.59 -16.84 8.87
CA VAL A 411 -3.80 -17.40 8.24
C VAL A 411 -3.48 -17.94 6.85
N ASN A 412 -2.71 -17.20 6.04
CA ASN A 412 -2.26 -17.62 4.72
C ASN A 412 -1.58 -19.01 4.80
N ARG A 413 -0.59 -19.18 5.67
CA ARG A 413 0.15 -20.44 5.82
C ARG A 413 -0.70 -21.57 6.36
N LEU A 414 -1.56 -21.30 7.34
CA LEU A 414 -2.47 -22.30 7.89
C LEU A 414 -3.41 -22.85 6.81
N VAL A 415 -4.03 -21.96 6.02
CA VAL A 415 -4.92 -22.35 4.93
C VAL A 415 -4.17 -23.14 3.86
N SER A 416 -2.96 -22.70 3.48
CA SER A 416 -2.09 -23.42 2.53
C SER A 416 -1.82 -24.85 3.01
N GLY A 417 -1.47 -25.02 4.29
CA GLY A 417 -1.25 -26.33 4.92
C GLY A 417 -2.50 -27.21 4.87
N VAL A 418 -3.66 -26.68 5.30
CA VAL A 418 -4.93 -27.42 5.32
C VAL A 418 -5.37 -27.84 3.90
N VAL A 419 -5.32 -26.93 2.93
CA VAL A 419 -5.70 -27.24 1.54
C VAL A 419 -4.75 -28.29 0.95
N SER A 420 -3.44 -28.16 1.18
CA SER A 420 -2.45 -29.14 0.68
C SER A 420 -2.58 -30.51 1.35
N MET A 421 -2.95 -30.57 2.63
CA MET A 421 -3.15 -31.84 3.36
C MET A 421 -4.47 -32.54 3.03
N THR A 422 -5.46 -31.82 2.53
CA THR A 422 -6.80 -32.39 2.27
C THR A 422 -7.05 -32.66 0.78
N PHE A 423 -6.22 -32.12 -0.10
CA PHE A 423 -6.42 -32.15 -1.55
C PHE A 423 -6.60 -33.58 -2.12
N LEU A 424 -5.65 -34.50 -1.89
CA LEU A 424 -5.72 -35.86 -2.45
C LEU A 424 -6.84 -36.69 -1.81
N THR A 425 -7.10 -36.50 -0.52
CA THR A 425 -8.16 -37.18 0.22
C THR A 425 -9.53 -36.76 -0.31
N ILE A 426 -9.76 -35.47 -0.56
CA ILE A 426 -10.98 -34.98 -1.19
C ILE A 426 -11.07 -35.47 -2.63
N SER A 427 -10.01 -35.31 -3.43
CA SER A 427 -9.97 -35.79 -4.82
C SER A 427 -10.21 -37.30 -4.94
N SER A 428 -9.82 -38.11 -3.95
CA SER A 428 -10.11 -39.55 -3.96
C SER A 428 -11.59 -39.87 -3.78
N LYS A 429 -12.37 -38.99 -3.12
CA LYS A 429 -13.81 -39.17 -2.85
C LYS A 429 -14.71 -38.57 -3.93
N ILE A 430 -14.38 -37.39 -4.45
CA ILE A 430 -15.22 -36.64 -5.43
C ILE A 430 -14.63 -36.57 -6.84
N THR A 431 -13.46 -37.19 -7.04
CA THR A 431 -12.60 -37.12 -8.23
C THR A 431 -11.80 -35.82 -8.40
N PHE A 432 -10.76 -35.83 -9.25
CA PHE A 432 -9.96 -34.63 -9.50
C PHE A 432 -10.79 -33.54 -10.18
N GLY A 433 -11.66 -33.92 -11.12
CA GLY A 433 -12.59 -32.99 -11.76
C GLY A 433 -13.52 -32.31 -10.75
N GLY A 434 -14.09 -33.07 -9.81
CA GLY A 434 -14.91 -32.54 -8.73
C GLY A 434 -14.16 -31.54 -7.84
N MET A 435 -12.92 -31.84 -7.48
CA MET A 435 -12.09 -30.94 -6.66
C MET A 435 -11.82 -29.60 -7.36
N PHE A 436 -11.52 -29.60 -8.65
CA PHE A 436 -11.30 -28.34 -9.39
C PHE A 436 -12.57 -27.48 -9.52
N PHE A 437 -13.76 -28.09 -9.60
CA PHE A 437 -15.01 -27.33 -9.52
C PHE A 437 -15.23 -26.69 -8.15
N VAL A 438 -14.87 -27.40 -7.06
CA VAL A 438 -14.92 -26.82 -5.70
C VAL A 438 -14.00 -25.60 -5.63
N LEU A 439 -12.76 -25.71 -6.13
CA LEU A 439 -11.81 -24.58 -6.16
C LEU A 439 -12.31 -23.42 -7.04
N SER A 440 -12.92 -23.70 -8.20
CA SER A 440 -13.56 -22.68 -9.04
C SER A 440 -14.71 -21.95 -8.31
N GLY A 441 -15.52 -22.68 -7.55
CA GLY A 441 -16.56 -22.11 -6.69
C GLY A 441 -15.99 -21.19 -5.61
N VAL A 442 -14.92 -21.62 -4.93
CA VAL A 442 -14.19 -20.80 -3.96
C VAL A 442 -13.65 -19.52 -4.62
N MET A 443 -13.12 -19.61 -5.84
CA MET A 443 -12.62 -18.44 -6.57
C MET A 443 -13.72 -17.48 -7.03
N THR A 444 -14.92 -17.99 -7.31
CA THR A 444 -16.09 -17.17 -7.59
C THR A 444 -16.50 -16.37 -6.36
N VAL A 445 -16.53 -17.01 -5.18
CA VAL A 445 -16.78 -16.34 -3.90
C VAL A 445 -15.67 -15.32 -3.59
N ALA A 446 -14.41 -15.66 -3.86
CA ALA A 446 -13.27 -14.75 -3.71
C ALA A 446 -13.44 -13.49 -4.56
N THR A 447 -13.86 -13.64 -5.82
CA THR A 447 -14.11 -12.52 -6.74
C THR A 447 -15.17 -11.57 -6.20
N VAL A 448 -16.29 -12.12 -5.71
CA VAL A 448 -17.36 -11.34 -5.07
C VAL A 448 -16.81 -10.59 -3.84
N PHE A 449 -16.04 -11.27 -3.01
CA PHE A 449 -15.40 -10.67 -1.84
C PHE A 449 -14.46 -9.52 -2.22
N PHE A 450 -13.59 -9.71 -3.21
CA PHE A 450 -12.67 -8.67 -3.70
C PHE A 450 -13.40 -7.48 -4.31
N TYR A 451 -14.54 -7.73 -4.94
CA TYR A 451 -15.34 -6.65 -5.49
C TYR A 451 -15.95 -5.76 -4.39
N PHE A 452 -16.48 -6.35 -3.31
CA PHE A 452 -17.19 -5.57 -2.27
C PHE A 452 -16.30 -5.06 -1.14
N PHE A 453 -15.30 -5.83 -0.70
CA PHE A 453 -14.56 -5.55 0.55
C PHE A 453 -13.18 -4.92 0.33
N LEU A 454 -12.62 -4.97 -0.88
CA LEU A 454 -11.29 -4.44 -1.17
C LEU A 454 -11.38 -3.12 -1.96
N PRO A 455 -11.15 -1.97 -1.31
CA PRO A 455 -11.01 -0.69 -2.02
C PRO A 455 -9.69 -0.61 -2.81
N GLU A 456 -9.63 0.33 -3.77
CA GLU A 456 -8.41 0.58 -4.53
C GLU A 456 -7.39 1.38 -3.69
N THR A 457 -6.15 0.90 -3.63
CA THR A 457 -5.06 1.49 -2.83
C THR A 457 -4.07 2.30 -3.67
N LYS A 458 -4.14 2.23 -5.00
CA LYS A 458 -3.22 2.92 -5.90
C LYS A 458 -3.18 4.43 -5.64
N GLY A 459 -1.98 4.95 -5.40
CA GLY A 459 -1.70 6.39 -5.31
C GLY A 459 -2.24 7.07 -4.05
N LYS A 460 -2.62 6.28 -3.02
CA LYS A 460 -3.04 6.79 -1.71
C LYS A 460 -1.89 6.75 -0.71
N SER A 461 -1.78 7.78 0.12
CA SER A 461 -0.80 7.78 1.21
C SER A 461 -1.24 6.82 2.32
N LEU A 462 -0.29 6.30 3.10
CA LEU A 462 -0.59 5.37 4.21
C LEU A 462 -1.46 6.00 5.31
N GLU A 463 -1.45 7.33 5.41
CA GLU A 463 -2.25 8.11 6.37
C GLU A 463 -3.69 8.26 5.85
N GLU A 464 -3.88 8.45 4.55
CA GLU A 464 -5.18 8.47 3.88
C GLU A 464 -5.89 7.10 3.89
N MET A 465 -5.13 6.01 4.04
CA MET A 465 -5.69 4.65 4.11
C MET A 465 -6.61 4.45 5.32
N GLY A 466 -6.31 5.11 6.46
CA GLY A 466 -7.17 5.03 7.65
C GLY A 466 -8.57 5.58 7.38
N ALA A 467 -8.65 6.74 6.70
CA ALA A 467 -9.90 7.40 6.34
C ALA A 467 -10.74 6.58 5.34
N LEU A 468 -10.08 5.86 4.42
CA LEU A 468 -10.74 4.99 3.43
C LEU A 468 -11.59 3.90 4.08
N PHE A 469 -11.16 3.43 5.26
CA PHE A 469 -11.85 2.41 6.04
C PHE A 469 -12.66 3.00 7.20
N GLU A 470 -12.86 4.31 7.35
CA GLU A 470 -13.56 4.91 8.51
C GLU A 470 -15.08 5.09 8.38
N LYS A 471 -15.69 5.36 7.21
CA LYS A 471 -17.04 4.89 6.83
C LYS A 471 -17.49 5.42 5.45
N LYS A 472 -18.17 4.52 4.72
CA LYS A 472 -19.25 4.79 3.75
C LYS A 472 -20.54 4.62 4.56
N ASP A 473 -21.19 5.68 5.02
CA ASP A 473 -22.60 5.64 5.43
C ASP A 473 -23.22 7.00 5.09
N THR A 474 -24.22 6.97 4.20
CA THR A 474 -25.26 7.98 3.90
C THR A 474 -24.85 9.38 3.42
N GLU A 475 -25.41 9.76 2.27
CA GLU A 475 -25.29 11.04 1.55
C GLU A 475 -25.68 12.30 2.34
N GLY A 476 -26.08 12.18 3.61
CA GLY A 476 -26.34 13.32 4.51
C GLY A 476 -25.09 13.96 5.11
N ASP A 477 -23.97 13.22 5.22
CA ASP A 477 -22.77 13.72 5.93
C ASP A 477 -21.80 14.52 5.05
N ARG A 478 -21.95 14.53 3.72
CA ARG A 478 -21.09 15.37 2.84
C ARG A 478 -21.24 16.87 3.09
N LEU A 479 -22.37 17.29 3.65
CA LEU A 479 -22.63 18.69 4.03
C LEU A 479 -21.99 19.05 5.38
N VAL A 480 -21.77 18.07 6.25
CA VAL A 480 -21.14 18.24 7.58
C VAL A 480 -19.61 18.05 7.49
N GLU A 481 -19.14 17.07 6.70
CA GLU A 481 -17.71 16.78 6.49
C GLU A 481 -16.92 17.95 5.87
N GLY A 482 -17.56 18.80 5.05
CA GLY A 482 -16.92 19.99 4.50
C GLY A 482 -16.62 21.06 5.56
N ARG A 483 -17.51 21.21 6.55
CA ARG A 483 -17.28 22.08 7.72
C ARG A 483 -16.22 21.48 8.64
N ASP A 484 -16.30 20.18 8.90
CA ASP A 484 -15.37 19.49 9.79
C ASP A 484 -13.95 19.41 9.23
N ARG A 485 -13.73 19.19 7.93
CA ARG A 485 -12.37 19.13 7.35
C ARG A 485 -11.60 20.44 7.44
N LEU A 486 -12.28 21.57 7.26
CA LEU A 486 -11.68 22.90 7.41
C LEU A 486 -11.38 23.20 8.88
N GLN A 487 -12.30 22.83 9.78
CA GLN A 487 -12.07 22.94 11.22
C GLN A 487 -10.93 22.03 11.69
N VAL A 488 -10.82 20.81 11.16
CA VAL A 488 -9.77 19.85 11.48
C VAL A 488 -8.41 20.31 10.96
N GLN A 489 -8.30 20.86 9.75
CA GLN A 489 -7.02 21.43 9.27
C GLN A 489 -6.55 22.62 10.10
N VAL A 490 -7.47 23.52 10.47
CA VAL A 490 -7.17 24.66 11.35
C VAL A 490 -6.78 24.17 12.76
N ALA A 491 -7.50 23.18 13.30
CA ALA A 491 -7.20 22.56 14.58
C ALA A 491 -5.90 21.76 14.59
N ASP A 492 -5.52 21.12 13.48
CA ASP A 492 -4.27 20.38 13.36
C ASP A 492 -3.07 21.32 13.35
N GLY A 493 -3.13 22.42 12.59
CA GLY A 493 -2.09 23.47 12.61
C GLY A 493 -1.90 24.08 14.00
N ASP A 494 -3.01 24.33 14.70
CA ASP A 494 -3.01 24.78 16.09
C ASP A 494 -2.33 23.76 17.02
N ARG A 495 -2.74 22.49 16.95
CA ARG A 495 -2.16 21.40 17.75
C ARG A 495 -0.67 21.20 17.49
N TYR A 496 -0.19 21.35 16.26
CA TYR A 496 1.25 21.30 15.98
C TYR A 496 1.97 22.43 16.67
N THR A 497 1.48 23.67 16.57
CA THR A 497 2.10 24.85 17.18
C THR A 497 2.15 24.73 18.70
N VAL A 498 1.03 24.33 19.32
CA VAL A 498 0.94 24.05 20.77
C VAL A 498 1.93 22.96 21.17
N ASN A 499 1.97 21.84 20.45
CA ASN A 499 2.90 20.74 20.74
C ASN A 499 4.36 21.17 20.69
N TYR A 500 4.76 21.96 19.68
CA TYR A 500 6.15 22.42 19.60
C TYR A 500 6.48 23.47 20.66
N ARG A 501 5.55 24.37 20.97
CA ARG A 501 5.67 25.35 22.04
C ARG A 501 5.83 24.69 23.41
N GLU A 502 4.99 23.69 23.73
CA GLU A 502 4.99 23.02 25.02
C GLU A 502 6.10 21.98 25.17
N ALA A 503 6.36 21.17 24.13
CA ALA A 503 7.32 20.07 24.22
C ALA A 503 8.78 20.52 24.08
N TYR A 504 9.05 21.59 23.34
CA TYR A 504 10.41 22.05 23.04
C TYR A 504 10.72 23.45 23.58
N GLY A 505 9.76 24.11 24.23
CA GLY A 505 9.95 25.48 24.76
C GLY A 505 10.21 26.53 23.69
N ILE A 506 9.83 26.27 22.44
CA ILE A 506 10.07 27.17 21.31
C ILE A 506 9.07 28.32 21.35
N PHE A 507 9.52 29.54 21.07
CA PHE A 507 8.64 30.68 20.91
C PHE A 507 7.84 30.55 19.59
N ALA A 508 6.60 30.06 19.69
CA ALA A 508 5.72 29.84 18.55
C ALA A 508 4.29 30.32 18.84
N CYS A 509 3.79 31.28 18.04
CA CYS A 509 2.44 31.83 18.15
C CYS A 509 1.57 31.29 17.02
N ASN A 510 0.33 30.89 17.32
CA ASN A 510 -0.65 30.52 16.29
C ASN A 510 -1.62 31.69 16.04
N GLY A 511 -1.91 31.97 14.77
CA GLY A 511 -2.82 33.03 14.36
C GLY A 511 -3.91 32.49 13.45
N ILE A 512 -5.17 32.49 13.90
CA ILE A 512 -6.33 32.20 13.05
C ILE A 512 -6.77 33.50 12.40
N LEU A 513 -6.42 33.66 11.13
CA LEU A 513 -6.65 34.86 10.35
C LEU A 513 -7.88 34.69 9.47
N PHE A 514 -8.97 35.39 9.81
CA PHE A 514 -10.21 35.39 9.02
C PHE A 514 -10.00 36.10 7.66
N ASN A 515 -10.99 36.11 6.76
CA ASN A 515 -10.76 36.43 5.34
C ASN A 515 -10.06 37.78 5.16
N HIS A 516 -8.80 37.74 4.71
CA HIS A 516 -7.94 38.89 4.56
C HIS A 516 -7.78 39.23 3.08
N GLU A 517 -8.16 40.43 2.74
CA GLU A 517 -8.27 40.94 1.37
C GLU A 517 -7.27 42.07 1.14
N SER A 518 -6.83 42.22 -0.10
CA SER A 518 -5.96 43.32 -0.52
C SER A 518 -5.95 43.44 -2.04
N PRO A 519 -5.46 44.56 -2.59
CA PRO A 519 -5.24 44.68 -4.03
C PRO A 519 -4.28 43.64 -4.61
N ARG A 520 -3.42 43.04 -3.77
CA ARG A 520 -2.46 41.97 -4.16
C ARG A 520 -3.06 40.57 -4.12
N ARG A 521 -4.32 40.42 -3.73
CA ARG A 521 -5.00 39.11 -3.65
C ARG A 521 -5.20 38.53 -5.05
N GLY A 522 -5.13 37.20 -5.16
CA GLY A 522 -5.30 36.51 -6.44
C GLY A 522 -6.70 36.67 -7.05
N GLU A 523 -6.79 36.61 -8.38
CA GLU A 523 -8.03 36.90 -9.13
C GLU A 523 -9.17 35.88 -8.93
N ASN A 524 -8.86 34.68 -8.45
CA ASN A 524 -9.84 33.61 -8.21
C ASN A 524 -10.72 33.83 -6.96
N PHE A 525 -10.41 34.82 -6.13
CA PHE A 525 -11.21 35.17 -4.95
C PHE A 525 -12.39 36.06 -5.33
N VAL A 526 -13.54 35.87 -4.70
CA VAL A 526 -14.80 36.54 -5.05
C VAL A 526 -14.67 38.07 -5.04
N THR A 527 -14.01 38.62 -4.03
CA THR A 527 -13.72 40.05 -3.85
C THR A 527 -12.90 40.60 -5.02
N ARG A 528 -11.82 39.90 -5.42
CA ARG A 528 -10.98 40.28 -6.56
C ARG A 528 -11.68 40.12 -7.90
N LYS A 529 -12.51 39.08 -8.05
CA LYS A 529 -13.34 38.91 -9.26
C LYS A 529 -14.28 40.09 -9.43
N ILE A 530 -14.89 40.56 -8.34
CA ILE A 530 -15.77 41.74 -8.34
C ILE A 530 -14.98 43.01 -8.67
N THR A 531 -13.93 43.35 -7.94
CA THR A 531 -13.22 44.63 -8.13
C THR A 531 -12.54 44.72 -9.51
N ARG A 532 -11.99 43.62 -10.02
CA ARG A 532 -11.43 43.56 -11.39
C ARG A 532 -12.48 43.74 -12.45
N ALA A 533 -13.63 43.09 -12.30
CA ALA A 533 -14.74 43.27 -13.23
C ALA A 533 -15.28 44.70 -13.20
N VAL A 534 -15.42 45.32 -12.02
CA VAL A 534 -15.81 46.73 -11.87
C VAL A 534 -14.83 47.64 -12.64
N GLY A 535 -13.53 47.46 -12.45
CA GLY A 535 -12.50 48.22 -13.17
C GLY A 535 -12.60 48.06 -14.69
N ARG A 536 -12.72 46.81 -15.18
CA ARG A 536 -12.85 46.51 -16.61
C ARG A 536 -14.15 47.03 -17.22
N ILE A 537 -15.28 46.91 -16.51
CA ILE A 537 -16.58 47.42 -16.96
C ILE A 537 -16.53 48.94 -17.08
N LYS A 538 -15.96 49.62 -16.09
CA LYS A 538 -15.80 51.08 -16.14
C LYS A 538 -14.98 51.56 -17.33
N ILE A 539 -13.98 50.78 -17.73
CA ILE A 539 -13.04 51.10 -18.81
C ILE A 539 -13.53 50.60 -20.20
N GLY A 540 -14.59 49.79 -20.23
CA GLY A 540 -15.24 49.27 -21.45
C GLY A 540 -14.65 47.95 -21.97
N LEU A 541 -13.85 47.26 -21.16
CA LEU A 541 -13.21 45.97 -21.53
C LEU A 541 -14.07 44.74 -21.21
N GLN A 542 -15.12 44.90 -20.41
CA GLN A 542 -16.01 43.83 -19.97
C GLN A 542 -17.43 44.39 -19.83
N SER A 543 -18.45 43.57 -20.09
CA SER A 543 -19.85 43.99 -19.99
C SER A 543 -20.60 43.30 -18.84
N LYS A 544 -20.27 42.03 -18.55
CA LYS A 544 -20.97 41.17 -17.60
C LYS A 544 -20.03 40.51 -16.60
N LEU A 545 -20.49 40.29 -15.38
CA LEU A 545 -19.82 39.57 -14.29
C LEU A 545 -20.68 38.39 -13.83
N PHE A 546 -20.13 37.17 -13.90
CA PHE A 546 -20.83 35.97 -13.45
C PHE A 546 -20.47 35.59 -12.00
N LEU A 547 -21.47 35.44 -11.13
CA LEU A 547 -21.31 35.08 -9.73
C LEU A 547 -22.24 33.92 -9.31
N GLY A 548 -21.96 33.34 -8.14
CA GLY A 548 -22.78 32.30 -7.50
C GLY A 548 -23.73 32.88 -6.45
N ASN A 549 -23.63 32.40 -5.22
CA ASN A 549 -24.46 32.83 -4.10
C ASN A 549 -24.12 34.26 -3.61
N LEU A 550 -25.06 35.18 -3.77
CA LEU A 550 -24.91 36.58 -3.33
C LEU A 550 -25.18 36.79 -1.83
N GLN A 551 -25.88 35.85 -1.20
CA GLN A 551 -26.29 35.93 0.21
C GLN A 551 -25.22 35.41 1.17
N ALA A 552 -24.12 34.85 0.66
CA ALA A 552 -23.01 34.40 1.48
C ALA A 552 -22.39 35.60 2.23
N SER A 553 -22.28 35.51 3.55
CA SER A 553 -21.74 36.58 4.40
C SER A 553 -20.39 36.23 4.99
N ARG A 554 -19.43 37.16 4.94
CA ARG A 554 -18.04 36.95 5.40
C ARG A 554 -17.50 38.18 6.13
N ASP A 555 -16.64 37.91 7.10
CA ASP A 555 -15.73 38.91 7.69
C ASP A 555 -14.56 39.16 6.74
N TRP A 556 -14.51 40.35 6.13
CA TRP A 556 -13.48 40.80 5.19
C TRP A 556 -12.61 41.89 5.81
N GLY A 557 -11.40 41.52 6.20
CA GLY A 557 -10.41 42.45 6.73
C GLY A 557 -9.31 42.82 5.74
N PHE A 558 -8.64 43.93 5.97
CA PHE A 558 -7.49 44.32 5.18
C PHE A 558 -6.23 43.53 5.58
N ALA A 559 -5.56 42.92 4.61
CA ALA A 559 -4.38 42.09 4.87
C ALA A 559 -3.24 42.84 5.55
N GLY A 560 -3.10 44.16 5.34
CA GLY A 560 -2.08 44.97 6.02
C GLY A 560 -2.27 45.02 7.53
N ASP A 561 -3.52 45.15 8.00
CA ASP A 561 -3.84 45.14 9.43
C ASP A 561 -3.52 43.77 10.05
N TYR A 562 -3.69 42.69 9.28
CA TYR A 562 -3.45 41.33 9.73
C TYR A 562 -1.95 41.03 9.82
N VAL A 563 -1.14 41.59 8.92
CA VAL A 563 0.33 41.52 9.00
C VAL A 563 0.83 42.28 10.23
N GLU A 564 0.23 43.42 10.57
CA GLU A 564 0.53 44.13 11.83
C GLU A 564 0.20 43.25 13.05
N ALA A 565 -0.92 42.52 13.03
CA ALA A 565 -1.27 41.56 14.09
C ALA A 565 -0.20 40.46 14.22
N MET A 566 0.22 39.85 13.10
CA MET A 566 1.30 38.84 13.10
C MET A 566 2.58 39.39 13.73
N TRP A 567 2.96 40.61 13.36
CA TRP A 567 4.14 41.27 13.90
C TRP A 567 4.03 41.48 15.42
N LEU A 568 2.90 42.00 15.90
CA LEU A 568 2.62 42.22 17.33
C LEU A 568 2.61 40.91 18.14
N MET A 569 2.07 39.82 17.58
CA MET A 569 2.10 38.50 18.22
C MET A 569 3.54 38.03 18.49
N LEU A 570 4.47 38.33 17.58
CA LEU A 570 5.88 37.95 17.70
C LEU A 570 6.68 38.87 18.63
N GLN A 571 6.16 40.05 19.00
CA GLN A 571 6.82 40.98 19.93
C GLN A 571 6.55 40.65 21.41
N ARG A 572 5.75 39.64 21.71
CA ARG A 572 5.38 39.28 23.09
C ARG A 572 6.52 38.54 23.79
N GLU A 573 6.63 38.69 25.11
CA GLU A 573 7.58 37.90 25.91
C GLU A 573 7.18 36.42 26.01
N LYS A 574 5.87 36.13 25.93
CA LYS A 574 5.33 34.77 25.98
C LYS A 574 4.55 34.46 24.70
N PRO A 575 4.79 33.30 24.07
CA PRO A 575 4.06 32.88 22.87
C PRO A 575 2.64 32.42 23.23
N ASP A 576 1.67 32.75 22.38
CA ASP A 576 0.25 32.45 22.61
C ASP A 576 -0.53 32.44 21.28
N ASP A 577 -1.80 32.04 21.34
CA ASP A 577 -2.67 31.87 20.17
C ASP A 577 -3.72 32.98 20.09
N TYR A 578 -3.95 33.49 18.88
CA TYR A 578 -4.82 34.64 18.64
C TYR A 578 -5.72 34.43 17.43
N VAL A 579 -6.94 34.95 17.53
CA VAL A 579 -7.86 35.09 16.39
C VAL A 579 -7.80 36.55 15.95
N VAL A 580 -7.64 36.77 14.64
CA VAL A 580 -7.55 38.09 14.02
C VAL A 580 -8.68 38.21 13.00
N ALA A 581 -9.58 39.14 13.26
CA ALA A 581 -10.84 39.32 12.54
C ALA A 581 -11.32 40.77 12.69
N THR A 582 -12.19 41.25 11.80
CA THR A 582 -12.81 42.58 11.94
C THR A 582 -14.02 42.56 12.86
N GLU A 583 -14.64 41.39 13.05
CA GLU A 583 -15.91 41.19 13.76
C GLU A 583 -17.12 41.84 13.07
N GLU A 584 -16.95 42.29 11.84
CA GLU A 584 -18.01 42.77 10.95
C GLU A 584 -18.18 41.74 9.83
N SER A 585 -19.42 41.38 9.49
CA SER A 585 -19.70 40.42 8.43
C SER A 585 -20.59 41.07 7.39
N HIS A 586 -20.21 40.95 6.13
CA HIS A 586 -20.88 41.59 5.00
C HIS A 586 -21.23 40.56 3.93
N THR A 587 -22.36 40.76 3.24
CA THR A 587 -22.77 39.87 2.15
C THR A 587 -22.05 40.19 0.84
N VAL A 588 -21.98 39.22 -0.07
CA VAL A 588 -21.43 39.45 -1.42
C VAL A 588 -22.25 40.53 -2.15
N GLU A 589 -23.55 40.61 -1.89
CA GLU A 589 -24.43 41.69 -2.37
C GLU A 589 -24.00 43.07 -1.84
N GLU A 590 -23.74 43.23 -0.54
CA GLU A 590 -23.23 44.49 0.03
C GLU A 590 -21.88 44.90 -0.57
N PHE A 591 -21.01 43.93 -0.85
CA PHE A 591 -19.73 44.18 -1.53
C PHE A 591 -19.94 44.71 -2.96
N LEU A 592 -20.88 44.11 -3.70
CA LEU A 592 -21.24 44.57 -5.05
C LEU A 592 -21.79 45.99 -5.03
N GLU A 593 -22.69 46.30 -4.10
CA GLU A 593 -23.27 47.64 -3.95
C GLU A 593 -22.20 48.69 -3.69
N LYS A 594 -21.27 48.44 -2.78
CA LYS A 594 -20.17 49.37 -2.48
C LYS A 594 -19.18 49.49 -3.63
N ALA A 595 -18.82 48.40 -4.29
CA ALA A 595 -17.83 48.40 -5.38
C ALA A 595 -18.36 49.09 -6.65
N PHE A 596 -19.56 48.72 -7.11
CA PHE A 596 -20.18 49.34 -8.30
C PHE A 596 -20.65 50.77 -8.00
N GLY A 597 -21.23 51.01 -6.82
CA GLY A 597 -21.67 52.33 -6.40
C GLY A 597 -20.52 53.35 -6.35
N TYR A 598 -19.32 52.91 -5.94
CA TYR A 598 -18.14 53.77 -5.89
C TYR A 598 -17.73 54.33 -7.27
N VAL A 599 -17.96 53.58 -8.35
CA VAL A 599 -17.65 54.01 -9.73
C VAL A 599 -18.87 54.60 -10.47
N GLY A 600 -19.99 54.78 -9.78
CA GLY A 600 -21.23 55.31 -10.33
C GLY A 600 -21.96 54.34 -11.27
N LEU A 601 -21.82 53.03 -11.05
CA LEU A 601 -22.50 51.99 -11.83
C LEU A 601 -23.55 51.27 -10.95
N ASN A 602 -24.58 50.72 -11.59
CA ASN A 602 -25.55 49.86 -10.93
C ASN A 602 -25.18 48.39 -11.17
N TRP A 603 -24.90 47.63 -10.11
CA TRP A 603 -24.42 46.25 -10.23
C TRP A 603 -25.46 45.32 -10.89
N LYS A 604 -26.76 45.61 -10.75
CA LYS A 604 -27.86 44.78 -11.29
C LYS A 604 -27.86 44.72 -12.82
N ASP A 605 -27.28 45.72 -13.49
CA ASP A 605 -27.21 45.78 -14.94
C ASP A 605 -26.09 44.88 -15.51
N HIS A 606 -25.11 44.55 -14.66
CA HIS A 606 -23.87 43.89 -15.04
C HIS A 606 -23.66 42.49 -14.46
N VAL A 607 -24.32 42.13 -13.35
CA VAL A 607 -24.12 40.84 -12.68
C VAL A 607 -25.14 39.78 -13.14
N GLU A 608 -24.66 38.59 -13.48
CA GLU A 608 -25.48 37.42 -13.80
C GLU A 608 -25.16 36.24 -12.87
N ILE A 609 -26.19 35.53 -12.43
CA ILE A 609 -26.04 34.38 -11.53
C ILE A 609 -25.88 33.10 -12.34
N ASP A 610 -24.79 32.37 -12.15
CA ASP A 610 -24.52 31.09 -12.83
C ASP A 610 -24.37 29.94 -11.82
N LYS A 611 -25.14 28.87 -12.06
CA LYS A 611 -25.18 27.64 -11.25
C LYS A 611 -23.82 26.96 -11.12
N LYS A 612 -22.91 27.15 -12.08
CA LYS A 612 -21.54 26.60 -12.03
C LYS A 612 -20.69 27.18 -10.88
N TYR A 613 -21.03 28.37 -10.40
CA TYR A 613 -20.31 29.04 -9.31
C TYR A 613 -20.89 28.77 -7.92
N PHE A 614 -21.97 28.00 -7.82
CA PHE A 614 -22.46 27.53 -6.52
C PHE A 614 -21.50 26.50 -5.94
N ARG A 615 -21.01 26.77 -4.74
CA ARG A 615 -20.19 25.80 -4.03
C ARG A 615 -21.12 24.74 -3.42
N PRO A 616 -20.82 23.44 -3.58
CA PRO A 616 -21.60 22.36 -2.96
C PRO A 616 -21.65 22.42 -1.43
N SER A 617 -20.73 23.16 -0.81
CA SER A 617 -20.58 23.30 0.64
C SER A 617 -20.28 24.75 0.97
N GLU A 618 -21.32 25.56 1.15
CA GLU A 618 -21.18 26.97 1.53
C GLU A 618 -21.50 27.14 3.01
N VAL A 619 -20.64 27.84 3.75
CA VAL A 619 -20.93 28.26 5.12
C VAL A 619 -21.71 29.56 5.02
N ASP A 620 -22.88 29.66 5.65
CA ASP A 620 -23.76 30.82 5.44
C ASP A 620 -23.24 32.09 6.14
N ASN A 621 -22.66 31.93 7.33
CA ASN A 621 -22.11 33.03 8.12
C ASN A 621 -20.82 32.60 8.83
N LEU A 622 -19.76 33.39 8.72
CA LEU A 622 -18.46 33.12 9.33
C LEU A 622 -17.89 34.41 9.94
N LYS A 623 -17.96 34.50 11.27
CA LYS A 623 -17.52 35.67 12.05
C LYS A 623 -16.44 35.26 13.05
N GLY A 624 -15.34 36.01 13.10
CA GLY A 624 -14.27 35.79 14.08
C GLY A 624 -14.53 36.52 15.39
N ASP A 625 -13.80 36.15 16.45
CA ASP A 625 -13.75 36.86 17.74
C ASP A 625 -12.30 37.28 18.02
N SER A 626 -12.00 38.55 17.86
CA SER A 626 -10.67 39.16 18.04
C SER A 626 -10.44 39.70 19.45
N THR A 627 -11.32 39.40 20.41
CA THR A 627 -11.28 39.96 21.77
C THR A 627 -9.93 39.76 22.48
N LYS A 628 -9.30 38.60 22.29
CA LYS A 628 -7.97 38.32 22.87
C LYS A 628 -6.88 39.16 22.23
N ALA A 629 -6.89 39.31 20.90
CA ALA A 629 -5.93 40.16 20.19
C ALA A 629 -6.03 41.63 20.63
N ARG A 630 -7.26 42.15 20.81
CA ARG A 630 -7.48 43.51 21.34
C ARG A 630 -6.92 43.70 22.74
N LYS A 631 -7.27 42.80 23.67
CA LYS A 631 -6.89 42.92 25.09
C LYS A 631 -5.40 42.74 25.33
N VAL A 632 -4.77 41.80 24.61
CA VAL A 632 -3.40 41.37 24.89
C VAL A 632 -2.38 42.05 23.98
N LEU A 633 -2.72 42.25 22.70
CA LEU A 633 -1.81 42.85 21.71
C LEU A 633 -2.07 44.35 21.51
N GLY A 634 -3.20 44.90 22.01
CA GLY A 634 -3.62 46.26 21.70
C GLY A 634 -3.99 46.46 20.22
N TRP A 635 -4.20 45.37 19.48
CA TRP A 635 -4.46 45.38 18.06
C TRP A 635 -5.95 45.62 17.76
N LYS A 636 -6.26 46.45 16.76
CA LYS A 636 -7.60 46.63 16.20
C LYS A 636 -7.50 46.89 14.68
N PRO A 637 -8.50 46.48 13.89
CA PRO A 637 -8.53 46.84 12.47
C PRO A 637 -8.54 48.36 12.30
N LYS A 638 -7.75 48.86 11.36
CA LYS A 638 -7.65 50.29 11.02
C LYS A 638 -8.42 50.60 9.75
N VAL A 639 -8.47 49.66 8.81
CA VAL A 639 -9.17 49.80 7.54
C VAL A 639 -10.56 49.17 7.64
N GLY A 640 -11.59 50.00 7.55
CA GLY A 640 -12.99 49.54 7.52
C GLY A 640 -13.39 48.98 6.15
N PHE A 641 -14.54 48.29 6.11
CA PHE A 641 -15.05 47.63 4.92
C PHE A 641 -15.13 48.52 3.67
N GLU A 642 -15.72 49.72 3.78
CA GLU A 642 -15.84 50.63 2.64
C GLU A 642 -14.49 51.11 2.11
N GLN A 643 -13.53 51.35 3.01
CA GLN A 643 -12.20 51.80 2.64
C GLN A 643 -11.41 50.68 1.94
N LEU A 644 -11.56 49.44 2.40
CA LEU A 644 -11.00 48.25 1.74
C LEU A 644 -11.53 48.10 0.32
N VAL A 645 -12.85 48.21 0.12
CA VAL A 645 -13.48 48.12 -1.21
C VAL A 645 -12.93 49.21 -2.14
N LYS A 646 -12.90 50.48 -1.69
CA LYS A 646 -12.35 51.60 -2.48
C LYS A 646 -10.91 51.34 -2.91
N MET A 647 -10.05 50.97 -1.96
CA MET A 647 -8.64 50.66 -2.22
C MET A 647 -8.46 49.56 -3.28
N MET A 648 -9.27 48.51 -3.23
CA MET A 648 -9.21 47.41 -4.20
C MET A 648 -9.71 47.82 -5.58
N VAL A 649 -10.79 48.61 -5.64
CA VAL A 649 -11.36 49.12 -6.90
C VAL A 649 -10.42 50.11 -7.57
N ASP A 650 -9.81 51.03 -6.83
CA ASP A 650 -8.87 52.01 -7.38
C ASP A 650 -7.68 51.35 -8.09
N GLU A 651 -7.06 50.36 -7.44
CA GLU A 651 -5.95 49.61 -8.05
C GLU A 651 -6.41 48.84 -9.30
N ASP A 652 -7.59 48.23 -9.28
CA ASP A 652 -8.09 47.48 -10.42
C ASP A 652 -8.51 48.36 -11.60
N ILE A 653 -8.93 49.60 -11.34
CA ILE A 653 -9.14 50.59 -12.40
C ILE A 653 -7.82 50.92 -13.09
N GLU A 654 -6.74 51.15 -12.32
CA GLU A 654 -5.42 51.41 -12.88
C GLU A 654 -4.89 50.20 -13.68
N LEU A 655 -5.11 48.98 -13.19
CA LEU A 655 -4.79 47.76 -13.94
C LEU A 655 -5.61 47.65 -15.24
N ALA A 656 -6.91 47.95 -15.19
CA ALA A 656 -7.77 47.94 -16.38
C ALA A 656 -7.37 49.01 -17.41
N LYS A 657 -6.90 50.19 -16.96
CA LYS A 657 -6.34 51.21 -17.86
C LYS A 657 -5.09 50.71 -18.58
N ARG A 658 -4.16 50.07 -17.86
CA ARG A 658 -2.96 49.47 -18.46
C ARG A 658 -3.30 48.37 -19.45
N GLU A 659 -4.26 47.53 -19.09
CA GLU A 659 -4.77 46.49 -19.98
C GLU A 659 -5.39 47.08 -21.24
N LYS A 660 -6.20 48.14 -21.12
CA LYS A 660 -6.80 48.82 -22.27
C LYS A 660 -5.76 49.31 -23.26
N VAL A 661 -4.64 49.85 -22.78
CA VAL A 661 -3.53 50.27 -23.66
C VAL A 661 -2.98 49.09 -24.48
N LEU A 662 -2.87 47.89 -23.88
CA LEU A 662 -2.38 46.70 -24.57
C LEU A 662 -3.41 46.14 -25.57
N VAL A 663 -4.69 46.19 -25.22
CA VAL A 663 -5.81 45.80 -26.08
C VAL A 663 -5.91 46.73 -27.28
N ASP A 664 -5.90 48.05 -27.05
CA ASP A 664 -5.98 49.07 -28.12
C ASP A 664 -4.77 48.99 -29.07
N ALA A 665 -3.60 48.57 -28.56
CA ALA A 665 -2.39 48.34 -29.33
C ALA A 665 -2.32 46.95 -30.02
N GLY A 666 -3.34 46.11 -29.86
CA GLY A 666 -3.43 44.79 -30.52
C GLY A 666 -2.54 43.69 -29.93
N TYR A 667 -1.95 43.90 -28.74
CA TYR A 667 -1.11 42.92 -28.06
C TYR A 667 -1.89 41.95 -27.17
N MET A 668 -3.17 42.23 -26.88
CA MET A 668 -4.06 41.40 -26.06
C MET A 668 -5.49 41.41 -26.60
N ASP A 669 -6.18 40.27 -26.49
CA ASP A 669 -7.61 40.18 -26.78
C ASP A 669 -8.43 40.50 -25.52
N ALA A 670 -9.34 41.47 -25.61
CA ALA A 670 -10.23 41.86 -24.52
C ALA A 670 -11.17 40.73 -24.06
N GLN A 671 -11.44 39.74 -24.93
CA GLN A 671 -12.35 38.63 -24.68
C GLN A 671 -11.69 37.38 -24.09
N GLN A 672 -10.36 37.31 -24.02
CA GLN A 672 -9.66 36.24 -23.31
C GLN A 672 -9.82 36.44 -21.80
N GLN A 673 -10.95 35.97 -21.26
CA GLN A 673 -11.12 35.75 -19.83
C GLN A 673 -10.26 34.54 -19.39
N PRO A 674 -9.51 34.61 -18.29
CA PRO A 674 -9.00 33.40 -17.63
C PRO A 674 -10.13 32.54 -17.04
#